data_AF-A0A1Z4RWL7-F1
#
_entry.id   AF-A0A1Z4RWL7-F1
#
_cell.length_a   1.000
_cell.length_b   1.000
_cell.length_c   1.000
_cell.angle_alpha   90.00
_cell.angle_beta   90.00
_cell.angle_gamma   90.00
#
_symmetry.space_group_name_H-M   'P 1'
#
loop_
_entity.id
_entity.type
_entity.pdbx_description
1 polymer ?
#
loop_
_entity_poly.entity_id
_entity_poly.type
_entity_poly.pdbx_seq_one_letter_code
_entity_poly.pdbx_strand_id
1 'polypeptide(L)'
;MLSKLLKQGLQLFVFLIIGLSISLIVYNDSISRVYATITPQHQVVNTQTATKLEKDGNYYYQLQQFETAISLWQQAIRIYEQELNHLSHARVLSKLALAYSQLNQQQQATATITKSWKILTESQYPTAELSPVLAQVLNNQGIIELSQGARENAIATWDRAKVYYQQAADELGLVKIAVNQASAFKQAGLYHQALKSLTALNDSLEQQPDSVVKVTALRSYGDILRLVGQKKRSQAILQASLAVANRLNAHTQQVKTLLLLGKSYRGESDQQAAQYKQALTICQQHPECLNSDLVLQLYLAQLHLYLNSANWQNIDPLIPLIKNQFQNLPDNRTLIDLKVNFAHNLVKLNSDKKKQLKNLPHNREIEEFIDNTIKQAQDLDYQQAQSYGYGIWGKIKEQEQDWKNAQIYTQKALILAQNLNSPEITYLWQWQLGRIHQGLQLRPQAIAYYLQAVELLKSLSLDLVAIDPDVQYSFRDSVEPVYRELVSLLLTTEKGQTVTQTNLKTGQEIIESLQLAELTDFFREACLTQSTEINTIDPQAAIIYPIILKDRLEVILSLPNQPLQHYQIFISAIKLEEMIEEFRQSIVIRSRRNFYRPAQQLYNILVRPALEDLIAQHIKTLVFVPDGALRNLAWGALHDGREYLIENYSVAITPGLKLLTPRPLQQLELKTIAAGLTKPRQGFSALEYVGAELKQINKAVETKILLNQDFTAKALEEQIQYWDHPIVHIATHGQFSSSIEDTFILSWDKPINIQQLESILKTRNNDQKQAIELLILSACETAVGDKRAALGLAGMAVRTGARSTLATLWSVNDDSAAKLMGNFYQQLANQQITKAEAVRQAQLSLLDNPSYKHPFYWAAYILLGNWL
;
A
#
# COMPACT_ATOMS: atom_id res chain seq x y z
N MET A 1 32.25 -29.63 65.84
CA MET A 1 32.41 -28.27 66.39
C MET A 1 33.21 -28.41 67.69
N LEU A 2 34.53 -28.43 67.68
CA LEU A 2 35.34 -27.24 68.01
C LEU A 2 36.83 -27.37 67.60
N SER A 3 37.24 -28.38 66.83
CA SER A 3 38.67 -28.59 66.45
C SER A 3 38.99 -28.36 64.97
N LYS A 4 38.02 -27.88 64.17
CA LYS A 4 38.21 -27.52 62.74
C LYS A 4 38.09 -26.02 62.44
N LEU A 5 37.92 -25.17 63.47
CA LEU A 5 37.90 -23.70 63.36
C LEU A 5 39.22 -23.03 63.77
N LEU A 6 40.26 -23.80 64.14
CA LEU A 6 41.55 -23.29 64.60
C LEU A 6 42.70 -23.45 63.58
N LYS A 7 42.41 -23.91 62.35
CA LYS A 7 43.42 -24.13 61.30
C LYS A 7 43.23 -23.32 60.01
N GLN A 8 42.28 -22.37 59.98
CA GLN A 8 42.12 -21.43 58.85
C GLN A 8 42.21 -19.95 59.26
N GLY A 9 42.50 -19.65 60.54
CA GLY A 9 42.75 -18.30 61.04
C GLY A 9 44.22 -17.89 61.16
N LEU A 10 45.17 -18.80 60.88
CA LEU A 10 46.62 -18.56 61.11
C LEU A 10 47.45 -18.40 59.82
N GLN A 11 46.82 -18.36 58.65
CA GLN A 11 47.49 -18.06 57.36
C GLN A 11 47.12 -16.68 56.80
N LEU A 12 46.34 -15.88 57.53
CA LEU A 12 45.91 -14.53 57.15
C LEU A 12 46.50 -13.41 58.02
N PHE A 13 47.50 -13.72 58.86
CA PHE A 13 48.16 -12.74 59.74
C PHE A 13 49.70 -12.67 59.60
N VAL A 14 50.28 -13.33 58.59
CA VAL A 14 51.75 -13.38 58.38
C VAL A 14 52.20 -12.68 57.08
N PHE A 15 51.29 -12.10 56.30
CA PHE A 15 51.63 -11.28 55.12
C PHE A 15 51.27 -9.80 55.24
N LEU A 16 50.93 -9.37 56.45
CA LEU A 16 50.58 -7.98 56.76
C LEU A 16 51.30 -7.66 58.08
N ILE A 17 52.36 -6.84 58.01
CA ILE A 17 53.33 -6.49 59.08
C ILE A 17 54.64 -7.31 58.98
N ILE A 18 55.50 -6.93 58.04
CA ILE A 18 56.99 -6.80 58.11
C ILE A 18 57.42 -6.44 56.68
N GLY A 19 57.56 -5.15 56.41
CA GLY A 19 57.93 -4.67 55.06
C GLY A 19 57.89 -3.16 54.87
N LEU A 20 58.11 -2.40 55.94
CA LEU A 20 58.35 -0.94 56.03
C LEU A 20 58.66 -0.75 57.53
N SER A 21 59.79 -0.24 58.01
CA SER A 21 60.77 0.71 57.51
C SER A 21 61.94 0.77 58.54
N ILE A 22 62.97 1.61 58.27
CA ILE A 22 64.05 2.10 59.19
C ILE A 22 65.35 1.27 59.13
N SER A 23 66.57 1.79 58.88
CA SER A 23 67.08 3.13 58.52
C SER A 23 68.62 3.09 58.37
N LEU A 24 69.15 3.91 57.46
CA LEU A 24 70.33 4.82 57.54
C LEU A 24 71.58 4.43 58.34
N ILE A 25 72.75 4.73 57.73
CA ILE A 25 73.96 5.47 58.23
C ILE A 25 75.21 4.95 57.47
N VAL A 26 76.20 5.68 56.90
CA VAL A 26 76.60 7.12 56.78
C VAL A 26 77.88 7.23 55.88
N TYR A 27 78.02 8.32 55.11
CA TYR A 27 79.25 9.09 54.67
C TYR A 27 80.34 8.43 53.76
N ASN A 28 81.11 9.13 52.90
CA ASN A 28 81.32 10.55 52.59
C ASN A 28 81.95 10.79 51.19
N ASP A 29 81.70 12.00 50.64
CA ASP A 29 82.43 12.87 49.69
C ASP A 29 83.54 12.40 48.72
N SER A 30 83.41 12.82 47.45
CA SER A 30 84.35 13.76 46.78
C SER A 30 83.83 14.25 45.41
N ILE A 31 83.85 15.57 45.25
CA ILE A 31 83.37 16.38 44.13
C ILE A 31 84.38 16.41 42.97
N SER A 32 83.90 16.37 41.71
CA SER A 32 84.34 17.26 40.62
C SER A 32 83.31 17.32 39.47
N ARG A 33 82.96 18.57 39.09
CA ARG A 33 81.94 19.00 38.12
C ARG A 33 82.33 18.61 36.67
N VAL A 34 81.40 18.53 35.71
CA VAL A 34 81.12 19.66 34.78
C VAL A 34 79.97 19.30 33.79
N TYR A 35 78.99 20.22 33.76
CA TYR A 35 77.89 20.57 32.82
C TYR A 35 76.78 19.59 32.38
N ALA A 36 75.58 20.17 32.41
CA ALA A 36 74.26 19.59 32.20
C ALA A 36 73.85 19.56 30.73
N THR A 37 73.10 18.51 30.36
CA THR A 37 72.11 18.55 29.28
C THR A 37 70.81 17.95 29.80
N ILE A 38 69.77 18.78 29.89
CA ILE A 38 68.42 18.40 30.30
C ILE A 38 67.75 17.67 29.13
N THR A 39 67.53 16.36 29.25
CA THR A 39 66.59 15.61 28.41
C THR A 39 65.20 15.63 29.07
N PRO A 40 64.15 16.13 28.40
CA PRO A 40 62.80 16.09 28.98
C PRO A 40 62.26 14.66 29.05
N GLN A 41 61.64 14.35 30.20
CA GLN A 41 60.85 13.14 30.44
C GLN A 41 59.83 12.93 29.32
N HIS A 42 59.87 11.74 28.71
CA HIS A 42 58.74 11.25 27.91
C HIS A 42 57.55 11.01 28.84
N GLN A 43 56.50 11.81 28.66
CA GLN A 43 55.16 11.47 29.12
C GLN A 43 54.71 10.18 28.42
N VAL A 44 54.22 9.22 29.20
CA VAL A 44 53.54 8.02 28.70
C VAL A 44 52.21 8.48 28.07
N VAL A 45 52.20 8.67 26.75
CA VAL A 45 50.98 8.92 25.97
C VAL A 45 50.26 7.59 25.76
N ASN A 46 49.02 7.50 26.23
CA ASN A 46 48.13 6.38 25.96
C ASN A 46 47.70 6.43 24.47
N THR A 47 48.45 5.77 23.59
CA THR A 47 48.22 5.81 22.14
C THR A 47 47.08 4.88 21.72
N GLN A 48 45.83 5.35 21.80
CA GLN A 48 44.79 4.82 20.92
C GLN A 48 44.97 5.44 19.53
N THR A 49 45.15 4.62 18.49
CA THR A 49 45.31 5.10 17.11
C THR A 49 43.99 5.70 16.58
N ALA A 50 44.05 6.73 15.74
CA ALA A 50 42.87 7.38 15.15
C ALA A 50 41.92 6.39 14.46
N THR A 51 42.49 5.37 13.80
CA THR A 51 41.72 4.30 13.14
C THR A 51 40.96 3.42 14.13
N LYS A 52 41.50 3.17 15.33
CA LYS A 52 40.78 2.43 16.37
C LYS A 52 39.60 3.24 16.88
N LEU A 53 39.82 4.51 17.22
CA LEU A 53 38.76 5.44 17.63
C LEU A 53 37.65 5.54 16.58
N GLU A 54 38.03 5.59 15.29
CA GLU A 54 37.05 5.60 14.20
C GLU A 54 36.23 4.30 14.16
N LYS A 55 36.87 3.14 14.31
CA LYS A 55 36.19 1.83 14.33
C LYS A 55 35.24 1.70 15.52
N ASP A 56 35.71 2.08 16.71
CA ASP A 56 34.92 2.06 17.94
C ASP A 56 33.72 3.02 17.81
N GLY A 57 33.93 4.21 17.24
CA GLY A 57 32.84 5.14 16.95
C GLY A 57 31.79 4.56 15.98
N ASN A 58 32.22 3.83 14.93
CA ASN A 58 31.27 3.15 14.03
C ASN A 58 30.47 2.05 14.76
N TYR A 59 31.10 1.32 15.68
CA TYR A 59 30.44 0.30 16.49
C TYR A 59 29.36 0.92 17.39
N TYR A 60 29.68 1.98 18.13
CA TYR A 60 28.70 2.67 18.98
C TYR A 60 27.58 3.34 18.18
N TYR A 61 27.88 3.86 16.99
CA TYR A 61 26.85 4.39 16.09
C TYR A 61 25.86 3.29 15.65
N GLN A 62 26.35 2.08 15.34
CA GLN A 62 25.49 0.94 15.00
C GLN A 62 24.59 0.50 16.16
N LEU A 63 25.05 0.70 17.40
CA LEU A 63 24.27 0.49 18.62
C LEU A 63 23.34 1.67 18.98
N GLN A 64 23.22 2.69 18.12
CA GLN A 64 22.46 3.92 18.36
C GLN A 64 22.93 4.74 19.58
N GLN A 65 24.16 4.50 20.06
CA GLN A 65 24.79 5.28 21.12
C GLN A 65 25.55 6.47 20.49
N PHE A 66 24.78 7.41 19.93
CA PHE A 66 25.32 8.49 19.11
C PHE A 66 26.28 9.42 19.87
N GLU A 67 26.01 9.75 21.13
CA GLU A 67 26.87 10.57 21.97
C GLU A 67 28.27 9.95 22.17
N THR A 68 28.32 8.65 22.42
CA THR A 68 29.59 7.91 22.55
C THR A 68 30.34 7.88 21.22
N ALA A 69 29.64 7.66 20.11
CA ALA A 69 30.23 7.70 18.78
C ALA A 69 30.79 9.09 18.44
N ILE A 70 30.06 10.16 18.76
CA ILE A 70 30.49 11.56 18.59
C ILE A 70 31.80 11.81 19.35
N SER A 71 31.88 11.43 20.63
CA SER A 71 33.08 11.64 21.45
C SER A 71 34.31 10.93 20.86
N LEU A 72 34.15 9.70 20.39
CA LEU A 72 35.23 8.92 19.77
C LEU A 72 35.67 9.52 18.42
N TRP A 73 34.72 9.91 17.58
CA TRP A 73 35.01 10.53 16.29
C TRP A 73 35.64 11.91 16.42
N GLN A 74 35.24 12.72 17.39
CA GLN A 74 35.91 14.00 17.68
C GLN A 74 37.38 13.81 18.08
N GLN A 75 37.69 12.75 18.84
CA GLN A 75 39.08 12.40 19.17
C GLN A 75 39.85 11.96 17.92
N ALA A 76 39.27 11.09 17.09
CA ALA A 76 39.89 10.65 15.84
C ALA A 76 40.16 11.82 14.87
N ILE A 77 39.21 12.76 14.75
CA ILE A 77 39.33 13.96 13.91
C ILE A 77 40.54 14.81 14.32
N ARG A 78 40.73 15.06 15.63
CA ARG A 78 41.88 15.83 16.12
C ARG A 78 43.21 15.19 15.74
N ILE A 79 43.29 13.87 15.79
CA ILE A 79 44.51 13.13 15.42
C ILE A 79 44.74 13.19 13.91
N TYR A 80 43.71 12.93 13.08
CA TYR A 80 43.85 13.02 11.62
C TYR A 80 44.17 14.44 11.13
N GLU A 81 43.70 15.47 11.83
CA GLU A 81 44.06 16.86 11.57
C GLU A 81 45.55 17.12 11.86
N GLN A 82 46.08 16.61 12.98
CA GLN A 82 47.51 16.70 13.32
C GLN A 82 48.41 15.92 12.34
N GLU A 83 47.93 14.76 11.86
CA GLU A 83 48.62 13.92 10.87
C GLU A 83 48.53 14.47 9.43
N LEU A 84 47.80 15.57 9.21
CA LEU A 84 47.51 16.13 7.88
C LEU A 84 46.81 15.12 6.93
N ASN A 85 46.11 14.13 7.49
CA ASN A 85 45.37 13.12 6.74
C ASN A 85 43.99 13.67 6.36
N HIS A 86 43.97 14.56 5.36
CA HIS A 86 42.76 15.28 4.93
C HIS A 86 41.63 14.33 4.46
N LEU A 87 41.96 13.20 3.81
CA LEU A 87 40.98 12.21 3.37
C LEU A 87 40.25 11.56 4.56
N SER A 88 40.99 11.10 5.57
CA SER A 88 40.41 10.46 6.76
C SER A 88 39.69 11.48 7.64
N HIS A 89 40.26 12.69 7.77
CA HIS A 89 39.63 13.81 8.47
C HIS A 89 38.25 14.14 7.88
N ALA A 90 38.15 14.35 6.57
CA ALA A 90 36.87 14.60 5.90
C ALA A 90 35.91 13.42 6.07
N ARG A 91 36.37 12.18 5.84
CA ARG A 91 35.53 10.98 6.01
C ARG A 91 34.90 10.92 7.41
N VAL A 92 35.67 11.12 8.47
CA VAL A 92 35.14 11.05 9.84
C VAL A 92 34.26 12.26 10.17
N LEU A 93 34.54 13.46 9.66
CA LEU A 93 33.63 14.61 9.76
C LEU A 93 32.25 14.28 9.16
N SER A 94 32.21 13.60 8.02
CA SER A 94 30.92 13.21 7.42
C SER A 94 30.12 12.23 8.28
N LYS A 95 30.79 11.34 9.02
CA LYS A 95 30.15 10.42 9.98
C LYS A 95 29.67 11.16 11.23
N LEU A 96 30.47 12.10 11.72
CA LEU A 96 30.10 12.98 12.82
C LEU A 96 28.85 13.80 12.47
N ALA A 97 28.76 14.32 11.24
CA ALA A 97 27.58 15.03 10.76
C ALA A 97 26.31 14.16 10.77
N LEU A 98 26.42 12.88 10.39
CA LEU A 98 25.30 11.93 10.50
C LEU A 98 24.86 11.73 11.95
N ALA A 99 25.80 11.61 12.89
CA ALA A 99 25.50 11.47 14.31
C ALA A 99 24.74 12.70 14.84
N TYR A 100 25.18 13.91 14.48
CA TYR A 100 24.47 15.14 14.82
C TYR A 100 23.07 15.19 14.22
N SER A 101 22.89 14.74 12.98
CA SER A 101 21.56 14.62 12.36
C SER A 101 20.65 13.65 13.13
N GLN A 102 21.16 12.51 13.61
CA GLN A 102 20.40 11.57 14.43
C GLN A 102 19.97 12.16 15.79
N LEU A 103 20.76 13.08 16.35
CA LEU A 103 20.44 13.83 17.57
C LEU A 103 19.63 15.11 17.30
N ASN A 104 19.09 15.28 16.08
CA ASN A 104 18.36 16.47 15.64
C ASN A 104 19.15 17.79 15.71
N GLN A 105 20.47 17.73 15.79
CA GLN A 105 21.37 18.89 15.77
C GLN A 105 21.64 19.32 14.32
N GLN A 106 20.58 19.67 13.58
CA GLN A 106 20.61 19.85 12.12
C GLN A 106 21.60 20.93 11.66
N GLN A 107 21.69 22.05 12.38
CA GLN A 107 22.65 23.11 12.06
C GLN A 107 24.10 22.61 12.19
N GLN A 108 24.41 21.86 13.24
CA GLN A 108 25.74 21.28 13.44
C GLN A 108 26.04 20.20 12.40
N ALA A 109 25.05 19.37 12.05
CA ALA A 109 25.18 18.38 10.98
C ALA A 109 25.52 19.05 9.64
N THR A 110 24.75 20.07 9.24
CA THR A 110 24.95 20.82 7.98
C THR A 110 26.31 21.54 7.96
N ALA A 111 26.70 22.19 9.06
CA ALA A 111 28.01 22.83 9.17
C ALA A 111 29.16 21.82 9.06
N THR A 112 29.03 20.66 9.73
CA THR A 112 30.06 19.62 9.77
C THR A 112 30.23 18.93 8.40
N ILE A 113 29.13 18.60 7.72
CA ILE A 113 29.19 17.99 6.38
C ILE A 113 29.74 18.98 5.34
N THR A 114 29.43 20.27 5.46
CA THR A 114 30.00 21.34 4.62
C THR A 114 31.51 21.47 4.84
N LYS A 115 31.97 21.42 6.09
CA LYS A 115 33.41 21.41 6.40
C LYS A 115 34.11 20.20 5.77
N SER A 116 33.51 19.01 5.89
CA SER A 116 34.00 17.79 5.25
C SER A 116 34.15 17.95 3.74
N TRP A 117 33.14 18.49 3.07
CA TRP A 117 33.16 18.72 1.62
C TRP A 117 34.28 19.69 1.22
N LYS A 118 34.38 20.83 1.92
CA LYS A 118 35.38 21.87 1.65
C LYS A 118 36.81 21.33 1.72
N ILE A 119 37.13 20.53 2.75
CA ILE A 119 38.46 19.89 2.90
C ILE A 119 38.82 19.07 1.65
N LEU A 120 37.87 18.32 1.09
CA LEU A 120 38.13 17.49 -0.08
C LEU A 120 38.26 18.31 -1.36
N THR A 121 37.40 19.31 -1.57
CA THR A 121 37.41 20.12 -2.80
C THR A 121 38.60 21.08 -2.91
N GLU A 122 39.19 21.46 -1.78
CA GLU A 122 40.37 22.34 -1.74
C GLU A 122 41.69 21.56 -1.70
N SER A 123 41.66 20.23 -1.58
CA SER A 123 42.85 19.39 -1.52
C SER A 123 43.33 18.93 -2.91
N GLN A 124 44.65 18.86 -3.09
CA GLN A 124 45.29 18.43 -4.35
C GLN A 124 45.55 16.90 -4.39
N TYR A 125 44.53 16.08 -4.17
CA TYR A 125 44.66 14.62 -4.29
C TYR A 125 44.32 14.12 -5.70
N PRO A 126 44.88 12.99 -6.15
CA PRO A 126 44.46 12.32 -7.38
C PRO A 126 42.98 11.94 -7.33
N THR A 127 42.29 12.00 -8.48
CA THR A 127 40.86 11.65 -8.60
C THR A 127 40.56 10.24 -8.06
N ALA A 128 41.44 9.26 -8.30
CA ALA A 128 41.27 7.89 -7.82
C ALA A 128 41.19 7.78 -6.28
N GLU A 129 41.88 8.65 -5.54
CA GLU A 129 41.88 8.67 -4.08
C GLU A 129 40.73 9.52 -3.52
N LEU A 130 40.35 10.59 -4.24
CA LEU A 130 39.24 11.47 -3.86
C LEU A 130 37.88 10.83 -4.05
N SER A 131 37.64 10.16 -5.18
CA SER A 131 36.31 9.66 -5.56
C SER A 131 35.66 8.77 -4.48
N PRO A 132 36.35 7.80 -3.85
CA PRO A 132 35.75 6.99 -2.78
C PRO A 132 35.30 7.81 -1.57
N VAL A 133 36.04 8.86 -1.20
CA VAL A 133 35.73 9.69 -0.04
C VAL A 133 34.63 10.71 -0.38
N LEU A 134 34.70 11.37 -1.55
CA LEU A 134 33.65 12.26 -2.04
C LEU A 134 32.30 11.54 -2.15
N ALA A 135 32.30 10.29 -2.63
CA ALA A 135 31.10 9.47 -2.71
C ALA A 135 30.49 9.21 -1.31
N GLN A 136 31.31 8.93 -0.30
CA GLN A 136 30.85 8.74 1.08
C GLN A 136 30.30 10.03 1.69
N VAL A 137 30.98 11.16 1.46
CA VAL A 137 30.52 12.47 1.94
C VAL A 137 29.17 12.84 1.34
N LEU A 138 29.02 12.72 0.01
CA LEU A 138 27.75 13.01 -0.67
C LEU A 138 26.66 12.03 -0.24
N ASN A 139 26.97 10.74 -0.09
CA ASN A 139 26.02 9.76 0.42
C ASN A 139 25.46 10.19 1.80
N ASN A 140 26.35 10.61 2.70
CA ASN A 140 25.97 11.06 4.04
C ASN A 140 25.22 12.40 4.00
N GLN A 141 25.60 13.31 3.11
CA GLN A 141 24.87 14.56 2.87
C GLN A 141 23.43 14.28 2.43
N GLY A 142 23.21 13.39 1.47
CA GLY A 142 21.87 13.03 1.03
C GLY A 142 21.01 12.42 2.15
N ILE A 143 21.60 11.64 3.07
CA ILE A 143 20.89 11.12 4.25
C ILE A 143 20.46 12.26 5.19
N ILE A 144 21.35 13.25 5.38
CA ILE A 144 21.04 14.44 6.21
C ILE A 144 19.94 15.27 5.54
N GLU A 145 20.03 15.52 4.23
CA GLU A 145 19.01 16.24 3.46
C GLU A 145 17.64 15.53 3.54
N LEU A 146 17.62 14.20 3.44
CA LEU A 146 16.39 13.41 3.62
C LEU A 146 15.83 13.59 5.05
N SER A 147 16.68 13.55 6.08
CA SER A 147 16.25 13.75 7.48
C SER A 147 15.66 15.15 7.75
N GLN A 148 16.01 16.12 6.91
CA GLN A 148 15.51 17.49 6.95
C GLN A 148 14.23 17.68 6.12
N GLY A 149 13.74 16.63 5.45
CA GLY A 149 12.59 16.69 4.54
C GLY A 149 12.93 17.17 3.12
N ALA A 150 14.20 17.48 2.82
CA ALA A 150 14.66 17.95 1.51
C ALA A 150 14.87 16.77 0.53
N ARG A 151 13.78 16.07 0.21
CA ARG A 151 13.79 14.81 -0.57
C ARG A 151 14.41 14.95 -1.96
N GLU A 152 14.02 15.97 -2.72
CA GLU A 152 14.53 16.22 -4.07
C GLU A 152 16.04 16.50 -4.07
N ASN A 153 16.49 17.30 -3.11
CA ASN A 153 17.91 17.58 -2.91
C ASN A 153 18.67 16.29 -2.58
N ALA A 154 18.14 15.45 -1.67
CA ALA A 154 18.75 14.18 -1.30
C ALA A 154 18.94 13.26 -2.51
N ILE A 155 17.93 13.13 -3.38
CA ILE A 155 17.99 12.33 -4.60
C ILE A 155 19.07 12.88 -5.55
N ALA A 156 19.08 14.19 -5.80
CA ALA A 156 20.09 14.83 -6.65
C ALA A 156 21.52 14.70 -6.09
N THR A 157 21.67 14.76 -4.76
CA THR A 157 22.94 14.52 -4.07
C THR A 157 23.40 13.07 -4.22
N TRP A 158 22.50 12.10 -4.12
CA TRP A 158 22.83 10.70 -4.35
C TRP A 158 23.14 10.37 -5.81
N ASP A 159 22.51 11.04 -6.78
CA ASP A 159 22.89 10.90 -8.19
C ASP A 159 24.32 11.39 -8.44
N ARG A 160 24.73 12.49 -7.78
CA ARG A 160 26.13 12.92 -7.80
C ARG A 160 27.06 11.91 -7.12
N ALA A 161 26.67 11.36 -5.97
CA ALA A 161 27.45 10.34 -5.26
C ALA A 161 27.67 9.08 -6.12
N LYS A 162 26.65 8.68 -6.89
CA LYS A 162 26.68 7.53 -7.78
C LYS A 162 27.81 7.63 -8.82
N VAL A 163 28.02 8.80 -9.39
CA VAL A 163 29.11 9.05 -10.36
C VAL A 163 30.47 8.76 -9.72
N TYR A 164 30.70 9.22 -8.49
CA TYR A 164 31.96 8.98 -7.79
C TYR A 164 32.14 7.51 -7.36
N TYR A 165 31.08 6.82 -6.93
CA TYR A 165 31.14 5.37 -6.66
C TYR A 165 31.43 4.56 -7.93
N GLN A 166 30.89 4.96 -9.10
CA GLN A 166 31.20 4.33 -10.38
C GLN A 166 32.68 4.52 -10.76
N GLN A 167 33.22 5.73 -10.61
CA GLN A 167 34.64 6.00 -10.85
C GLN A 167 35.57 5.22 -9.91
N ALA A 168 35.13 5.00 -8.67
CA ALA A 168 35.85 4.20 -7.68
C ALA A 168 35.67 2.68 -7.85
N ALA A 169 34.84 2.23 -8.79
CA ALA A 169 34.41 0.84 -8.95
C ALA A 169 33.87 0.21 -7.63
N ASP A 170 33.20 1.01 -6.79
CA ASP A 170 32.65 0.57 -5.51
C ASP A 170 31.19 0.13 -5.66
N GLU A 171 31.00 -1.16 -5.94
CA GLU A 171 29.67 -1.76 -6.09
C GLU A 171 28.83 -1.69 -4.80
N LEU A 172 29.45 -1.81 -3.63
CA LEU A 172 28.73 -1.72 -2.35
C LEU A 172 28.22 -0.30 -2.10
N GLY A 173 28.97 0.71 -2.53
CA GLY A 173 28.55 2.11 -2.55
C GLY A 173 27.31 2.32 -3.42
N LEU A 174 27.29 1.76 -4.63
CA LEU A 174 26.13 1.83 -5.53
C LEU A 174 24.88 1.17 -4.93
N VAL A 175 25.04 0.04 -4.25
CA VAL A 175 23.93 -0.63 -3.53
C VAL A 175 23.38 0.27 -2.42
N LYS A 176 24.23 0.91 -1.61
CA LYS A 176 23.80 1.83 -0.56
C LYS A 176 23.00 3.01 -1.13
N ILE A 177 23.46 3.58 -2.24
CA ILE A 177 22.76 4.68 -2.92
C ILE A 177 21.37 4.26 -3.37
N ALA A 178 21.23 3.11 -4.01
CA ALA A 178 19.92 2.64 -4.45
C ALA A 178 18.96 2.37 -3.28
N VAL A 179 19.46 1.83 -2.16
CA VAL A 179 18.67 1.66 -0.93
C VAL A 179 18.21 3.01 -0.38
N ASN A 180 19.09 4.00 -0.36
CA ASN A 180 18.77 5.34 0.12
C ASN A 180 17.73 6.04 -0.78
N GLN A 181 17.92 5.99 -2.10
CA GLN A 181 16.95 6.49 -3.08
C GLN A 181 15.61 5.78 -2.94
N ALA A 182 15.62 4.44 -2.83
CA ALA A 182 14.40 3.67 -2.61
C ALA A 182 13.70 4.05 -1.29
N SER A 183 14.44 4.34 -0.23
CA SER A 183 13.87 4.83 1.04
C SER A 183 13.25 6.22 0.89
N ALA A 184 13.88 7.14 0.15
CA ALA A 184 13.32 8.46 -0.12
C ALA A 184 12.07 8.39 -0.99
N PHE A 185 12.09 7.58 -2.06
CA PHE A 185 10.92 7.31 -2.87
C PHE A 185 9.81 6.68 -2.02
N LYS A 186 10.13 5.73 -1.13
CA LYS A 186 9.17 5.14 -0.19
C LYS A 186 8.53 6.19 0.71
N GLN A 187 9.31 7.10 1.30
CA GLN A 187 8.80 8.21 2.13
C GLN A 187 7.97 9.23 1.32
N ALA A 188 8.14 9.25 0.00
CA ALA A 188 7.35 10.07 -0.92
C ALA A 188 6.14 9.33 -1.51
N GLY A 189 5.93 8.06 -1.16
CA GLY A 189 4.88 7.26 -1.79
C GLY A 189 5.19 6.82 -3.24
N LEU A 190 6.42 6.97 -3.71
CA LEU A 190 6.81 6.63 -5.08
C LEU A 190 7.31 5.18 -5.19
N TYR A 191 6.50 4.20 -4.80
CA TYR A 191 6.91 2.79 -4.67
C TYR A 191 7.40 2.16 -5.98
N HIS A 192 6.86 2.54 -7.14
CA HIS A 192 7.37 2.06 -8.42
C HIS A 192 8.75 2.62 -8.76
N GLN A 193 9.03 3.87 -8.38
CA GLN A 193 10.37 4.45 -8.54
C GLN A 193 11.37 3.82 -7.56
N ALA A 194 10.91 3.52 -6.33
CA ALA A 194 11.68 2.73 -5.38
C ALA A 194 11.98 1.32 -5.92
N LEU A 195 10.99 0.67 -6.54
CA LEU A 195 11.11 -0.66 -7.12
C LEU A 195 12.09 -0.65 -8.28
N LYS A 196 11.99 0.35 -9.17
CA LYS A 196 12.92 0.54 -10.30
C LYS A 196 14.37 0.71 -9.81
N SER A 197 14.57 1.47 -8.75
CA SER A 197 15.90 1.71 -8.16
C SER A 197 16.54 0.43 -7.63
N LEU A 198 15.75 -0.53 -7.12
CA LEU A 198 16.25 -1.78 -6.54
C LEU A 198 16.27 -2.96 -7.52
N THR A 199 15.37 -2.97 -8.52
CA THR A 199 15.24 -4.09 -9.47
C THR A 199 16.52 -4.26 -10.31
N ALA A 200 17.14 -3.16 -10.71
CA ALA A 200 18.40 -3.18 -11.46
C ALA A 200 19.58 -3.78 -10.66
N LEU A 201 19.45 -3.92 -9.33
CA LEU A 201 20.49 -4.47 -8.48
C LEU A 201 20.31 -5.96 -8.17
N ASN A 202 19.13 -6.55 -8.41
CA ASN A 202 18.83 -7.90 -7.92
C ASN A 202 19.86 -8.94 -8.40
N ASP A 203 20.19 -8.92 -9.69
CA ASP A 203 21.09 -9.91 -10.29
C ASP A 203 22.55 -9.73 -9.81
N SER A 204 22.95 -8.49 -9.53
CA SER A 204 24.26 -8.17 -8.95
C SER A 204 24.35 -8.55 -7.46
N LEU A 205 23.26 -8.37 -6.70
CA LEU A 205 23.23 -8.70 -5.27
C LEU A 205 23.46 -10.19 -5.00
N GLU A 206 23.00 -11.08 -5.88
CA GLU A 206 23.25 -12.52 -5.74
C GLU A 206 24.74 -12.84 -5.76
N GLN A 207 25.49 -12.20 -6.66
CA GLN A 207 26.93 -12.42 -6.86
C GLN A 207 27.80 -11.74 -5.80
N GLN A 208 27.27 -10.73 -5.09
CA GLN A 208 27.99 -10.07 -4.01
C GLN A 208 28.23 -10.99 -2.80
N PRO A 209 29.39 -10.87 -2.11
CA PRO A 209 29.64 -11.60 -0.88
C PRO A 209 28.63 -11.22 0.22
N ASP A 210 28.40 -12.14 1.15
CA ASP A 210 27.51 -11.92 2.28
C ASP A 210 27.99 -10.70 3.09
N SER A 211 27.11 -9.72 3.25
CA SER A 211 27.39 -8.50 4.00
C SER A 211 26.10 -7.91 4.58
N VAL A 212 26.22 -7.06 5.60
CA VAL A 212 25.06 -6.33 6.16
C VAL A 212 24.41 -5.41 5.12
N VAL A 213 25.20 -4.92 4.14
CA VAL A 213 24.70 -4.12 3.01
C VAL A 213 23.79 -4.97 2.12
N LYS A 214 24.22 -6.20 1.77
CA LYS A 214 23.40 -7.16 1.02
C LYS A 214 22.10 -7.50 1.74
N VAL A 215 22.15 -7.76 3.06
CA VAL A 215 20.95 -7.98 3.88
C VAL A 215 20.01 -6.77 3.82
N THR A 216 20.55 -5.57 3.99
CA THR A 216 19.75 -4.34 3.98
C THR A 216 19.11 -4.08 2.62
N ALA A 217 19.84 -4.34 1.52
CA ALA A 217 19.35 -4.17 0.17
C ALA A 217 18.23 -5.17 -0.18
N LEU A 218 18.44 -6.46 0.11
CA LEU A 218 17.41 -7.49 -0.06
C LEU A 218 16.19 -7.18 0.81
N ARG A 219 16.38 -6.81 2.07
CA ARG A 219 15.28 -6.41 2.96
C ARG A 219 14.50 -5.21 2.42
N SER A 220 15.20 -4.19 1.93
CA SER A 220 14.57 -3.01 1.30
C SER A 220 13.80 -3.40 0.04
N TYR A 221 14.36 -4.29 -0.79
CA TYR A 221 13.70 -4.74 -2.02
C TYR A 221 12.44 -5.56 -1.70
N GLY A 222 12.52 -6.47 -0.73
CA GLY A 222 11.39 -7.21 -0.22
C GLY A 222 10.29 -6.30 0.34
N ASP A 223 10.65 -5.26 1.09
CA ASP A 223 9.68 -4.27 1.62
C ASP A 223 8.96 -3.51 0.50
N ILE A 224 9.69 -3.03 -0.51
CA ILE A 224 9.08 -2.35 -1.67
C ILE A 224 8.21 -3.31 -2.47
N LEU A 225 8.63 -4.56 -2.68
CA LEU A 225 7.82 -5.59 -3.34
C LEU A 225 6.49 -5.82 -2.61
N ARG A 226 6.52 -5.87 -1.26
CA ARG A 226 5.29 -5.97 -0.44
C ARG A 226 4.36 -4.79 -0.71
N LEU A 227 4.92 -3.58 -0.74
CA LEU A 227 4.17 -2.33 -0.89
C LEU A 227 3.53 -2.16 -2.28
N VAL A 228 4.17 -2.67 -3.35
CA VAL A 228 3.57 -2.73 -4.70
C VAL A 228 2.65 -3.94 -4.91
N GLY A 229 2.35 -4.70 -3.84
CA GLY A 229 1.45 -5.87 -3.89
C GLY A 229 2.09 -7.15 -4.41
N GLN A 230 3.41 -7.19 -4.64
CA GLN A 230 4.15 -8.40 -5.04
C GLN A 230 4.48 -9.29 -3.83
N LYS A 231 3.46 -9.84 -3.16
CA LYS A 231 3.55 -10.60 -1.90
C LYS A 231 4.47 -11.81 -1.98
N LYS A 232 4.28 -12.72 -2.95
CA LYS A 232 5.10 -13.96 -3.03
C LYS A 232 6.57 -13.63 -3.31
N ARG A 233 6.81 -12.66 -4.20
CA ARG A 233 8.18 -12.23 -4.53
C ARG A 233 8.84 -11.52 -3.34
N SER A 234 8.09 -10.69 -2.63
CA SER A 234 8.52 -10.06 -1.37
C SER A 234 8.98 -11.11 -0.36
N GLN A 235 8.16 -12.14 -0.11
CA GLN A 235 8.49 -13.22 0.82
C GLN A 235 9.78 -13.94 0.43
N ALA A 236 9.95 -14.30 -0.85
CA ALA A 236 11.16 -14.95 -1.34
C ALA A 236 12.43 -14.09 -1.12
N ILE A 237 12.37 -12.80 -1.47
CA ILE A 237 13.49 -11.86 -1.30
C ILE A 237 13.79 -11.62 0.19
N LEU A 238 12.77 -11.49 1.03
CA LEU A 238 12.94 -11.34 2.48
C LEU A 238 13.50 -12.62 3.13
N GLN A 239 13.12 -13.81 2.65
CA GLN A 239 13.73 -15.07 3.09
C GLN A 239 15.20 -15.15 2.69
N ALA A 240 15.56 -14.70 1.48
CA ALA A 240 16.96 -14.59 1.06
C ALA A 240 17.74 -13.61 1.96
N SER A 241 17.16 -12.46 2.29
CA SER A 241 17.72 -11.50 3.27
C SER A 241 17.97 -12.16 4.63
N LEU A 242 17.00 -12.92 5.13
CA LEU A 242 17.09 -13.61 6.42
C LEU A 242 18.19 -14.69 6.39
N ALA A 243 18.31 -15.44 5.30
CA ALA A 243 19.35 -16.45 5.14
C ALA A 243 20.76 -15.86 5.20
N VAL A 244 20.99 -14.72 4.52
CA VAL A 244 22.27 -13.99 4.61
C VAL A 244 22.50 -13.48 6.04
N ALA A 245 21.47 -12.92 6.70
CA ALA A 245 21.58 -12.46 8.08
C ALA A 245 21.89 -13.59 9.08
N ASN A 246 21.39 -14.80 8.82
CA ASN A 246 21.71 -16.00 9.60
C ASN A 246 23.18 -16.41 9.43
N ARG A 247 23.69 -16.46 8.19
CA ARG A 247 25.10 -16.82 7.94
C ARG A 247 26.09 -15.82 8.55
N LEU A 248 25.69 -14.55 8.62
CA LEU A 248 26.48 -13.48 9.26
C LEU A 248 26.32 -13.42 10.79
N ASN A 249 25.40 -14.19 11.38
CA ASN A 249 24.99 -14.05 12.79
C ASN A 249 24.59 -12.60 13.15
N ALA A 250 23.95 -11.89 12.21
CA ALA A 250 23.56 -10.50 12.39
C ALA A 250 22.17 -10.40 13.02
N HIS A 251 22.04 -10.66 14.33
CA HIS A 251 20.77 -10.80 15.06
C HIS A 251 19.80 -9.62 14.87
N THR A 252 20.29 -8.38 14.97
CA THR A 252 19.46 -7.18 14.72
C THR A 252 18.88 -7.16 13.30
N GLN A 253 19.63 -7.65 12.30
CA GLN A 253 19.15 -7.72 10.92
C GLN A 253 18.18 -8.88 10.70
N GLN A 254 18.36 -10.00 11.40
CA GLN A 254 17.39 -11.10 11.43
C GLN A 254 16.04 -10.60 11.94
N VAL A 255 16.03 -9.90 13.08
CA VAL A 255 14.82 -9.30 13.68
C VAL A 255 14.14 -8.32 12.73
N LYS A 256 14.89 -7.38 12.14
CA LYS A 256 14.35 -6.41 11.17
C LYS A 256 13.76 -7.09 9.92
N THR A 257 14.36 -8.18 9.47
CA THR A 257 13.86 -8.94 8.31
C THR A 257 12.61 -9.74 8.67
N LEU A 258 12.58 -10.39 9.84
CA LEU A 258 11.41 -11.13 10.33
C LEU A 258 10.20 -10.22 10.58
N LEU A 259 10.42 -8.99 11.06
CA LEU A 259 9.36 -7.99 11.18
C LEU A 259 8.70 -7.71 9.82
N LEU A 260 9.50 -7.53 8.76
CA LEU A 260 8.96 -7.31 7.41
C LEU A 260 8.35 -8.59 6.79
N LEU A 261 8.91 -9.76 7.09
CA LEU A 261 8.29 -11.05 6.71
C LEU A 261 6.91 -11.18 7.32
N GLY A 262 6.75 -10.91 8.61
CA GLY A 262 5.46 -10.92 9.28
C GLY A 262 4.46 -9.98 8.60
N LYS A 263 4.87 -8.74 8.27
CA LYS A 263 4.06 -7.80 7.50
C LYS A 263 3.69 -8.32 6.10
N SER A 264 4.59 -9.04 5.44
CA SER A 264 4.32 -9.66 4.12
C SER A 264 3.32 -10.81 4.18
N TYR A 265 3.10 -11.44 5.34
CA TYR A 265 2.08 -12.49 5.56
C TYR A 265 0.69 -11.94 5.92
N ARG A 266 0.40 -10.67 5.61
CA ARG A 266 -0.94 -10.11 5.84
C ARG A 266 -2.03 -10.98 5.21
N GLY A 267 -3.08 -11.26 5.97
CA GLY A 267 -4.15 -12.21 5.62
C GLY A 267 -3.91 -13.65 6.09
N GLU A 268 -2.69 -13.99 6.52
CA GLU A 268 -2.31 -15.29 7.07
C GLU A 268 -1.88 -15.13 8.53
N SER A 269 -2.86 -14.94 9.43
CA SER A 269 -2.60 -14.53 10.83
C SER A 269 -1.62 -15.44 11.58
N ASP A 270 -1.65 -16.74 11.34
CA ASP A 270 -0.76 -17.70 12.01
C ASP A 270 0.70 -17.55 11.55
N GLN A 271 0.92 -17.37 10.25
CA GLN A 271 2.27 -17.14 9.70
C GLN A 271 2.81 -15.80 10.17
N GLN A 272 1.98 -14.75 10.15
CA GLN A 272 2.35 -13.42 10.64
C GLN A 272 2.74 -13.46 12.12
N ALA A 273 1.94 -14.11 12.98
CA ALA A 273 2.24 -14.27 14.39
C ALA A 273 3.54 -15.07 14.63
N ALA A 274 3.79 -16.11 13.84
CA ALA A 274 5.00 -16.93 13.95
C ALA A 274 6.28 -16.12 13.68
N GLN A 275 6.30 -15.27 12.65
CA GLN A 275 7.46 -14.42 12.34
C GLN A 275 7.76 -13.44 13.48
N TYR A 276 6.74 -12.79 14.04
CA TYR A 276 6.91 -11.86 15.16
C TYR A 276 7.39 -12.57 16.42
N LYS A 277 6.87 -13.77 16.71
CA LYS A 277 7.31 -14.58 17.84
C LYS A 277 8.78 -14.99 17.70
N GLN A 278 9.19 -15.45 16.52
CA GLN A 278 10.59 -15.80 16.24
C GLN A 278 11.51 -14.58 16.43
N ALA A 279 11.11 -13.41 15.92
CA ALA A 279 11.86 -12.17 16.08
C ALA A 279 12.02 -11.77 17.57
N LEU A 280 10.96 -11.89 18.37
CA LEU A 280 11.02 -11.63 19.81
C LEU A 280 11.95 -12.61 20.54
N THR A 281 11.93 -13.90 20.19
CA THR A 281 12.84 -14.89 20.80
C THR A 281 14.30 -14.57 20.54
N ILE A 282 14.65 -14.19 19.30
CA ILE A 282 16.02 -13.73 18.98
C ILE A 282 16.33 -12.48 19.82
N CYS A 283 15.43 -11.49 19.82
CA CYS A 283 15.64 -10.25 20.55
C CYS A 283 15.90 -10.46 22.06
N GLN A 284 15.18 -11.39 22.70
CA GLN A 284 15.33 -11.72 24.11
C GLN A 284 16.68 -12.36 24.48
N GLN A 285 17.35 -12.99 23.52
CA GLN A 285 18.64 -13.67 23.73
C GLN A 285 19.85 -12.74 23.51
N HIS A 286 19.63 -11.54 22.97
CA HIS A 286 20.68 -10.68 22.43
C HIS A 286 20.55 -9.23 22.94
N PRO A 287 21.42 -8.79 23.88
CA PRO A 287 21.34 -7.46 24.52
C PRO A 287 21.31 -6.28 23.54
N GLU A 288 22.00 -6.38 22.41
CA GLU A 288 22.01 -5.37 21.36
C GLU A 288 20.62 -5.10 20.76
N CYS A 289 19.73 -6.08 20.79
CA CYS A 289 18.36 -5.91 20.33
C CYS A 289 17.44 -5.38 21.45
N LEU A 290 17.63 -5.80 22.70
CA LEU A 290 16.87 -5.33 23.87
C LEU A 290 17.05 -3.83 24.13
N ASN A 291 18.24 -3.30 23.85
CA ASN A 291 18.56 -1.88 24.03
C ASN A 291 18.11 -1.00 22.84
N SER A 292 17.32 -1.54 21.92
CA SER A 292 16.81 -0.83 20.74
C SER A 292 15.29 -0.74 20.75
N ASP A 293 14.73 0.05 19.85
CA ASP A 293 13.28 0.18 19.66
C ASP A 293 12.62 -1.06 19.00
N LEU A 294 13.39 -2.09 18.65
CA LEU A 294 12.87 -3.27 17.94
C LEU A 294 11.85 -4.08 18.73
N VAL A 295 12.03 -4.22 20.05
CA VAL A 295 11.04 -4.90 20.91
C VAL A 295 9.70 -4.17 20.85
N LEU A 296 9.74 -2.85 20.97
CA LEU A 296 8.56 -1.99 20.87
C LEU A 296 7.90 -2.10 19.50
N GLN A 297 8.67 -2.05 18.40
CA GLN A 297 8.13 -2.24 17.05
C GLN A 297 7.45 -3.60 16.88
N LEU A 298 8.00 -4.68 17.44
CA LEU A 298 7.41 -6.01 17.41
C LEU A 298 6.09 -6.08 18.18
N TYR A 299 6.04 -5.51 19.39
CA TYR A 299 4.78 -5.47 20.16
C TYR A 299 3.70 -4.64 19.46
N LEU A 300 4.07 -3.50 18.84
CA LEU A 300 3.14 -2.70 18.05
C LEU A 300 2.66 -3.45 16.80
N ALA A 301 3.54 -4.20 16.14
CA ALA A 301 3.17 -5.04 15.00
C ALA A 301 2.22 -6.18 15.40
N GLN A 302 2.43 -6.81 16.57
CA GLN A 302 1.51 -7.80 17.13
C GLN A 302 0.16 -7.18 17.53
N LEU A 303 0.18 -5.99 18.14
CA LEU A 303 -1.03 -5.25 18.47
C LEU A 303 -1.84 -4.96 17.20
N HIS A 304 -1.19 -4.50 16.12
CA HIS A 304 -1.83 -4.27 14.84
C HIS A 304 -2.41 -5.55 14.21
N LEU A 305 -1.68 -6.67 14.26
CA LEU A 305 -2.18 -7.98 13.83
C LEU A 305 -3.48 -8.33 14.57
N TYR A 306 -3.48 -8.22 15.91
CA TYR A 306 -4.62 -8.66 16.70
C TYR A 306 -5.82 -7.72 16.62
N LEU A 307 -5.61 -6.42 16.38
CA LEU A 307 -6.68 -5.42 16.20
C LEU A 307 -7.70 -5.83 15.13
N ASN A 308 -7.20 -6.41 14.04
CA ASN A 308 -7.98 -6.78 12.86
C ASN A 308 -8.30 -8.29 12.79
N SER A 309 -8.06 -9.04 13.86
CA SER A 309 -8.24 -10.50 13.91
C SER A 309 -9.37 -10.91 14.86
N ALA A 310 -9.82 -12.15 14.74
CA ALA A 310 -10.73 -12.76 15.73
C ALA A 310 -10.09 -12.90 17.13
N ASN A 311 -8.75 -12.86 17.22
CA ASN A 311 -7.95 -13.09 18.42
C ASN A 311 -7.62 -11.78 19.17
N TRP A 312 -8.55 -10.82 19.20
CA TRP A 312 -8.34 -9.49 19.79
C TRP A 312 -8.02 -9.54 21.30
N GLN A 313 -8.36 -10.61 22.00
CA GLN A 313 -8.02 -10.82 23.41
C GLN A 313 -6.50 -10.84 23.66
N ASN A 314 -5.70 -11.21 22.65
CA ASN A 314 -4.23 -11.21 22.75
C ASN A 314 -3.64 -9.79 22.82
N ILE A 315 -4.44 -8.75 22.64
CA ILE A 315 -4.03 -7.34 22.83
C ILE A 315 -3.84 -7.02 24.31
N ASP A 316 -4.67 -7.60 25.19
CA ASP A 316 -4.69 -7.28 26.63
C ASP A 316 -3.32 -7.35 27.32
N PRO A 317 -2.50 -8.41 27.13
CA PRO A 317 -1.16 -8.46 27.71
C PRO A 317 -0.14 -7.55 27.03
N LEU A 318 -0.37 -7.12 25.78
CA LEU A 318 0.57 -6.27 25.03
C LEU A 318 0.56 -4.83 25.51
N ILE A 319 -0.59 -4.29 25.93
CA ILE A 319 -0.72 -2.89 26.38
C ILE A 319 0.28 -2.55 27.50
N PRO A 320 0.36 -3.28 28.63
CA PRO A 320 1.34 -2.96 29.67
C PRO A 320 2.79 -3.15 29.22
N LEU A 321 3.07 -4.13 28.35
CA LEU A 321 4.41 -4.34 27.80
C LEU A 321 4.88 -3.17 26.94
N ILE A 322 4.00 -2.66 26.07
CA ILE A 322 4.26 -1.48 25.22
C ILE A 322 4.48 -0.24 26.09
N LYS A 323 3.60 0.02 27.07
CA LYS A 323 3.74 1.15 28.01
C LYS A 323 5.09 1.13 28.74
N ASN A 324 5.55 -0.04 29.20
CA ASN A 324 6.84 -0.18 29.86
C ASN A 324 8.01 0.13 28.90
N GLN A 325 7.97 -0.37 27.66
CA GLN A 325 9.02 -0.09 26.67
C GLN A 325 9.20 1.41 26.41
N PHE A 326 8.12 2.19 26.34
CA PHE A 326 8.20 3.64 26.17
C PHE A 326 8.96 4.37 27.29
N GLN A 327 8.98 3.83 28.51
CA GLN A 327 9.67 4.45 29.66
C GLN A 327 11.19 4.22 29.63
N ASN A 328 11.65 3.19 28.91
CA ASN A 328 13.05 2.77 28.90
C ASN A 328 13.83 3.28 27.68
N LEU A 329 13.17 3.96 26.74
CA LEU A 329 13.76 4.47 25.51
C LEU A 329 13.88 6.00 25.56
N PRO A 330 14.97 6.58 25.06
CA PRO A 330 15.15 8.03 25.01
C PRO A 330 14.17 8.67 24.03
N ASP A 331 13.66 9.86 24.38
CA ASP A 331 12.78 10.60 23.49
C ASP A 331 13.51 11.06 22.22
N ASN A 332 12.93 10.71 21.08
CA ASN A 332 13.34 11.14 19.75
C ASN A 332 12.11 11.12 18.83
N ARG A 333 12.22 11.65 17.62
CA ARG A 333 11.09 11.72 16.66
C ARG A 333 10.45 10.35 16.40
N THR A 334 11.26 9.31 16.22
CA THR A 334 10.78 7.93 15.99
C THR A 334 9.95 7.42 17.17
N LEU A 335 10.43 7.59 18.41
CA LEU A 335 9.70 7.15 19.59
C LEU A 335 8.37 7.90 19.74
N ILE A 336 8.35 9.20 19.44
CA ILE A 336 7.14 10.02 19.45
C ILE A 336 6.12 9.53 18.42
N ASP A 337 6.55 9.21 17.19
CA ASP A 337 5.66 8.64 16.17
C ASP A 337 5.04 7.31 16.63
N LEU A 338 5.84 6.45 17.27
CA LEU A 338 5.35 5.20 17.86
C LEU A 338 4.35 5.44 19.01
N LYS A 339 4.57 6.45 19.85
CA LYS A 339 3.62 6.86 20.91
C LYS A 339 2.29 7.35 20.32
N VAL A 340 2.34 8.23 19.32
CA VAL A 340 1.17 8.72 18.58
C VAL A 340 0.38 7.56 17.97
N ASN A 341 1.06 6.65 17.28
CA ASN A 341 0.44 5.47 16.67
C ASN A 341 -0.19 4.54 17.71
N PHE A 342 0.48 4.32 18.86
CA PHE A 342 -0.08 3.53 19.95
C PHE A 342 -1.35 4.17 20.52
N ALA A 343 -1.31 5.46 20.82
CA ALA A 343 -2.46 6.19 21.36
C ALA A 343 -3.65 6.19 20.39
N HIS A 344 -3.40 6.36 19.09
CA HIS A 344 -4.43 6.23 18.07
C HIS A 344 -5.14 4.87 18.12
N ASN A 345 -4.35 3.78 18.24
CA ASN A 345 -4.89 2.42 18.36
C ASN A 345 -5.69 2.22 19.67
N LEU A 346 -5.26 2.82 20.78
CA LEU A 346 -6.02 2.80 22.04
C LEU A 346 -7.37 3.51 21.91
N VAL A 347 -7.42 4.66 21.24
CA VAL A 347 -8.68 5.39 20.97
C VAL A 347 -9.60 4.59 20.05
N LYS A 348 -9.05 3.87 19.05
CA LYS A 348 -9.82 2.95 18.21
C LYS A 348 -10.41 1.80 19.05
N LEU A 349 -9.63 1.21 19.96
CA LEU A 349 -10.11 0.15 20.86
C LEU A 349 -11.21 0.63 21.80
N ASN A 350 -11.08 1.80 22.42
CA ASN A 350 -12.10 2.38 23.30
C ASN A 350 -13.43 2.65 22.57
N SER A 351 -13.39 2.86 21.25
CA SER A 351 -14.59 3.06 20.44
C SER A 351 -15.38 1.77 20.18
N ASP A 352 -14.73 0.60 20.26
CA ASP A 352 -15.36 -0.70 20.01
C ASP A 352 -15.89 -1.32 21.30
N LYS A 353 -17.14 -0.96 21.64
CA LYS A 353 -17.83 -1.44 22.86
C LYS A 353 -17.96 -2.97 22.95
N LYS A 354 -17.69 -3.72 21.87
CA LYS A 354 -17.74 -5.19 21.87
C LYS A 354 -16.46 -5.82 22.42
N LYS A 355 -15.33 -5.11 22.43
CA LYS A 355 -14.03 -5.61 22.87
C LYS A 355 -13.75 -5.16 24.31
N GLN A 356 -14.14 -5.98 25.28
CA GLN A 356 -13.82 -5.72 26.69
C GLN A 356 -12.42 -6.24 27.02
N LEU A 357 -11.46 -5.32 27.18
CA LEU A 357 -10.07 -5.59 27.53
C LEU A 357 -9.80 -5.07 28.95
N LYS A 358 -9.12 -5.86 29.78
CA LYS A 358 -8.89 -5.56 31.20
C LYS A 358 -7.86 -4.44 31.41
N ASN A 359 -6.81 -4.43 30.59
CA ASN A 359 -5.70 -3.48 30.69
C ASN A 359 -5.85 -2.28 29.75
N LEU A 360 -7.03 -2.10 29.13
CA LEU A 360 -7.29 -0.99 28.22
C LEU A 360 -7.48 0.30 29.03
N PRO A 361 -6.63 1.33 28.81
CA PRO A 361 -6.74 2.60 29.54
C PRO A 361 -8.03 3.34 29.20
N HIS A 362 -8.59 4.02 30.20
CA HIS A 362 -9.71 4.92 30.00
C HIS A 362 -9.27 6.17 29.23
N ASN A 363 -10.22 6.90 28.63
CA ASN A 363 -9.94 8.10 27.84
C ASN A 363 -9.04 9.11 28.58
N ARG A 364 -9.27 9.34 29.87
CA ARG A 364 -8.45 10.24 30.70
C ARG A 364 -6.97 9.82 30.77
N GLU A 365 -6.69 8.53 30.89
CA GLU A 365 -5.31 8.04 30.89
C GLU A 365 -4.65 8.20 29.50
N ILE A 366 -5.43 8.07 28.42
CA ILE A 366 -4.95 8.29 27.05
C ILE A 366 -4.68 9.79 26.81
N GLU A 367 -5.54 10.67 27.31
CA GLU A 367 -5.37 12.12 27.29
C GLU A 367 -4.06 12.55 27.97
N GLU A 368 -3.80 12.06 29.19
CA GLU A 368 -2.56 12.33 29.91
C GLU A 368 -1.32 11.81 29.15
N PHE A 369 -1.43 10.63 28.53
CA PHE A 369 -0.37 10.06 27.69
C PHE A 369 -0.09 10.91 26.43
N ILE A 370 -1.14 11.40 25.77
CA ILE A 370 -1.02 12.28 24.60
C ILE A 370 -0.47 13.65 25.00
N ASP A 371 -0.90 14.25 26.11
CA ASP A 371 -0.38 15.54 26.58
C ASP A 371 1.13 15.49 26.81
N ASN A 372 1.61 14.41 27.43
CA ASN A 372 3.04 14.18 27.59
C ASN A 372 3.74 14.05 26.22
N THR A 373 3.16 13.29 25.30
CA THR A 373 3.69 13.09 23.94
C THR A 373 3.76 14.40 23.15
N ILE A 374 2.74 15.26 23.24
CA ILE A 374 2.71 16.59 22.62
C ILE A 374 3.81 17.47 23.20
N LYS A 375 3.99 17.47 24.53
CA LYS A 375 5.06 18.24 25.19
C LYS A 375 6.45 17.79 24.70
N GLN A 376 6.70 16.49 24.66
CA GLN A 376 7.95 15.94 24.11
C GLN A 376 8.16 16.35 22.64
N ALA A 377 7.08 16.39 21.84
CA ALA A 377 7.14 16.85 20.46
C ALA A 377 7.38 18.37 20.35
N GLN A 378 6.95 19.17 21.32
CA GLN A 378 7.26 20.60 21.42
C GLN A 378 8.74 20.82 21.77
N ASP A 379 9.26 20.07 22.74
CA ASP A 379 10.66 20.14 23.17
C ASP A 379 11.63 19.80 22.01
N LEU A 380 11.19 19.00 21.03
CA LEU A 380 11.95 18.63 19.83
C LEU A 380 11.61 19.44 18.56
N ASP A 381 10.76 20.48 18.67
CA ASP A 381 10.21 21.24 17.54
C ASP A 381 9.68 20.34 16.41
N TYR A 382 8.94 19.30 16.78
CA TYR A 382 8.39 18.29 15.87
C TYR A 382 6.89 18.51 15.65
N GLN A 383 6.56 19.52 14.85
CA GLN A 383 5.18 19.98 14.61
C GLN A 383 4.25 18.91 14.03
N GLN A 384 4.78 17.97 13.23
CA GLN A 384 4.00 16.88 12.65
C GLN A 384 3.36 16.00 13.74
N ALA A 385 4.15 15.56 14.73
CA ALA A 385 3.63 14.79 15.85
C ALA A 385 2.68 15.60 16.74
N GLN A 386 2.93 16.91 16.91
CA GLN A 386 2.00 17.79 17.62
C GLN A 386 0.63 17.84 16.92
N SER A 387 0.61 17.93 15.58
CA SER A 387 -0.63 17.90 14.80
C SER A 387 -1.40 16.60 15.05
N TYR A 388 -0.74 15.45 14.95
CA TYR A 388 -1.38 14.16 15.27
C TYR A 388 -1.86 14.05 16.72
N GLY A 389 -1.06 14.51 17.69
CA GLY A 389 -1.45 14.51 19.10
C GLY A 389 -2.73 15.31 19.35
N TYR A 390 -2.83 16.54 18.80
CA TYR A 390 -4.04 17.35 18.91
C TYR A 390 -5.24 16.74 18.17
N GLY A 391 -5.01 16.09 17.02
CA GLY A 391 -6.05 15.37 16.30
C GLY A 391 -6.63 14.18 17.10
N ILE A 392 -5.76 13.41 17.77
CA ILE A 392 -6.17 12.33 18.68
C ILE A 392 -6.97 12.89 19.86
N TRP A 393 -6.53 14.00 20.47
CA TRP A 393 -7.30 14.71 21.49
C TRP A 393 -8.70 15.09 21.00
N GLY A 394 -8.77 15.71 19.82
CA GLY A 394 -10.04 16.05 19.19
C GLY A 394 -10.92 14.81 18.98
N LYS A 395 -10.31 13.64 18.69
CA LYS A 395 -11.04 12.40 18.42
C LYS A 395 -11.63 11.81 19.70
N ILE A 396 -10.90 11.89 20.80
CA ILE A 396 -11.40 11.49 22.12
C ILE A 396 -12.62 12.35 22.48
N LYS A 397 -12.53 13.68 22.32
CA LYS A 397 -13.65 14.59 22.57
C LYS A 397 -14.83 14.40 21.62
N GLU A 398 -14.57 14.07 20.37
CA GLU A 398 -15.61 13.67 19.40
C GLU A 398 -16.37 12.42 19.89
N GLN A 399 -15.68 11.39 20.41
CA GLN A 399 -16.30 10.18 20.95
C GLN A 399 -17.11 10.44 22.23
N GLU A 400 -16.66 11.39 23.05
CA GLU A 400 -17.36 11.86 24.25
C GLU A 400 -18.55 12.79 23.93
N GLN A 401 -18.72 13.17 22.66
CA GLN A 401 -19.70 14.15 22.19
C GLN A 401 -19.49 15.56 22.78
N ASP A 402 -18.27 15.86 23.27
CA ASP A 402 -17.84 17.21 23.64
C ASP A 402 -17.40 17.96 22.39
N TRP A 403 -18.39 18.34 21.58
CA TRP A 403 -18.19 18.90 20.25
C TRP A 403 -17.36 20.19 20.25
N LYS A 404 -17.50 21.01 21.31
CA LYS A 404 -16.78 22.28 21.43
C LYS A 404 -15.29 22.04 21.61
N ASN A 405 -14.90 21.18 22.55
CA ASN A 405 -13.49 20.86 22.74
C ASN A 405 -12.93 20.04 21.56
N ALA A 406 -13.73 19.12 21.00
CA ALA A 406 -13.36 18.40 19.78
C ALA A 406 -12.98 19.37 18.64
N GLN A 407 -13.79 20.41 18.42
CA GLN A 407 -13.51 21.44 17.43
C GLN A 407 -12.21 22.19 17.73
N ILE A 408 -12.01 22.64 18.97
CA ILE A 408 -10.81 23.40 19.37
C ILE A 408 -9.52 22.61 19.11
N TYR A 409 -9.47 21.35 19.57
CA TYR A 409 -8.26 20.53 19.40
C TYR A 409 -8.04 20.15 17.94
N THR A 410 -9.10 19.82 17.19
CA THR A 410 -8.97 19.48 15.76
C THR A 410 -8.56 20.71 14.93
N GLN A 411 -9.00 21.92 15.28
CA GLN A 411 -8.54 23.15 14.62
C GLN A 411 -7.06 23.43 14.88
N LYS A 412 -6.56 23.20 16.10
CA LYS A 412 -5.12 23.29 16.40
C LYS A 412 -4.32 22.31 15.54
N ALA A 413 -4.80 21.07 15.43
CA ALA A 413 -4.19 20.06 14.59
C ALA A 413 -4.14 20.48 13.11
N LEU A 414 -5.26 21.02 12.59
CA LEU A 414 -5.37 21.51 11.21
C LEU A 414 -4.39 22.65 10.91
N ILE A 415 -4.29 23.64 11.79
CA ILE A 415 -3.38 24.78 11.59
C ILE A 415 -1.92 24.31 11.50
N LEU A 416 -1.51 23.38 12.37
CA LEU A 416 -0.16 22.81 12.32
C LEU A 416 0.07 22.06 11.00
N ALA A 417 -0.89 21.24 10.54
CA ALA A 417 -0.78 20.51 9.28
C ALA A 417 -0.69 21.44 8.06
N GLN A 418 -1.46 22.53 8.06
CA GLN A 418 -1.43 23.53 6.99
C GLN A 418 -0.12 24.33 6.97
N ASN A 419 0.41 24.72 8.13
CA ASN A 419 1.70 25.41 8.22
C ASN A 419 2.87 24.54 7.70
N LEU A 420 2.74 23.23 7.86
CA LEU A 420 3.70 22.25 7.32
C LEU A 420 3.54 21.99 5.81
N ASN A 421 2.48 22.51 5.18
CA ASN A 421 2.05 22.15 3.83
C ASN A 421 1.93 20.62 3.67
N SER A 422 1.32 19.95 4.65
CA SER A 422 1.10 18.50 4.69
C SER A 422 -0.36 18.15 4.32
N PRO A 423 -0.70 18.06 3.02
CA PRO A 423 -2.05 17.68 2.59
C PRO A 423 -2.48 16.30 3.13
N GLU A 424 -1.56 15.35 3.28
CA GLU A 424 -1.77 14.00 3.82
C GLU A 424 -2.21 13.99 5.29
N ILE A 425 -1.96 15.07 6.03
CA ILE A 425 -2.43 15.27 7.41
C ILE A 425 -3.65 16.17 7.42
N THR A 426 -3.66 17.19 6.56
CA THR A 426 -4.70 18.22 6.50
C THR A 426 -6.08 17.61 6.21
N TYR A 427 -6.17 16.65 5.28
CA TYR A 427 -7.45 16.02 4.94
C TYR A 427 -8.07 15.26 6.13
N LEU A 428 -7.25 14.65 7.01
CA LEU A 428 -7.71 13.93 8.19
C LEU A 428 -8.44 14.86 9.15
N TRP A 429 -7.88 16.06 9.37
CA TRP A 429 -8.45 17.05 10.29
C TRP A 429 -9.64 17.78 9.68
N GLN A 430 -9.66 17.99 8.37
CA GLN A 430 -10.87 18.45 7.68
C GLN A 430 -11.99 17.42 7.79
N TRP A 431 -11.71 16.14 7.53
CA TRP A 431 -12.68 15.06 7.71
C TRP A 431 -13.24 15.01 9.14
N GLN A 432 -12.36 15.11 10.13
CA GLN A 432 -12.76 15.15 11.53
C GLN A 432 -13.61 16.38 11.88
N LEU A 433 -13.26 17.57 11.38
CA LEU A 433 -14.08 18.77 11.52
C LEU A 433 -15.44 18.61 10.84
N GLY A 434 -15.50 17.91 9.69
CA GLY A 434 -16.76 17.53 9.04
C GLY A 434 -17.69 16.75 9.97
N ARG A 435 -17.18 15.69 10.62
CA ARG A 435 -17.94 14.90 11.62
C ARG A 435 -18.34 15.73 12.85
N ILE A 436 -17.45 16.58 13.36
CA ILE A 436 -17.73 17.44 14.51
C ILE A 436 -18.84 18.44 14.19
N HIS A 437 -18.81 19.08 13.02
CA HIS A 437 -19.85 20.01 12.60
C HIS A 437 -21.18 19.31 12.33
N GLN A 438 -21.15 18.05 11.88
CA GLN A 438 -22.35 17.22 11.82
C GLN A 438 -22.93 16.96 13.22
N GLY A 439 -22.09 16.66 14.23
CA GLY A 439 -22.50 16.54 15.63
C GLY A 439 -23.08 17.83 16.22
N LEU A 440 -22.54 18.98 15.81
CA LEU A 440 -23.06 20.33 16.13
C LEU A 440 -24.33 20.72 15.35
N GLN A 441 -24.83 19.85 14.47
CA GLN A 441 -25.95 20.13 13.56
C GLN A 441 -25.70 21.31 12.60
N LEU A 442 -24.43 21.64 12.34
CA LEU A 442 -23.97 22.67 11.41
C LEU A 442 -23.70 22.06 10.04
N ARG A 443 -24.77 21.63 9.38
CA ARG A 443 -24.69 20.84 8.14
C ARG A 443 -23.94 21.51 6.98
N PRO A 444 -24.15 22.81 6.65
CA PRO A 444 -23.39 23.46 5.58
C PRO A 444 -21.88 23.46 5.83
N GLN A 445 -21.47 23.71 7.07
CA GLN A 445 -20.07 23.68 7.48
C GLN A 445 -19.49 22.27 7.42
N ALA A 446 -20.26 21.26 7.84
CA ALA A 446 -19.85 19.86 7.71
C ALA A 446 -19.54 19.53 6.25
N ILE A 447 -20.48 19.80 5.33
CA ILE A 447 -20.32 19.56 3.89
C ILE A 447 -19.08 20.29 3.35
N ALA A 448 -18.85 21.55 3.73
CA ALA A 448 -17.68 22.31 3.29
C ALA A 448 -16.35 21.65 3.69
N TYR A 449 -16.24 21.17 4.94
CA TYR A 449 -15.03 20.47 5.40
C TYR A 449 -14.82 19.13 4.68
N TYR A 450 -15.89 18.36 4.46
CA TYR A 450 -15.80 17.12 3.69
C TYR A 450 -15.38 17.37 2.23
N LEU A 451 -15.92 18.41 1.58
CA LEU A 451 -15.53 18.77 0.22
C LEU A 451 -14.04 19.11 0.13
N GLN A 452 -13.52 19.89 1.10
CA GLN A 452 -12.09 20.18 1.16
C GLN A 452 -11.25 18.90 1.36
N ALA A 453 -11.69 18.01 2.24
CA ALA A 453 -11.00 16.74 2.48
C ALA A 453 -10.96 15.87 1.21
N VAL A 454 -12.09 15.74 0.49
CA VAL A 454 -12.14 15.00 -0.77
C VAL A 454 -11.27 15.65 -1.85
N GLU A 455 -11.22 16.97 -1.92
CA GLU A 455 -10.37 17.66 -2.90
C GLU A 455 -8.88 17.42 -2.66
N LEU A 456 -8.45 17.44 -1.39
CA LEU A 456 -7.09 17.03 -1.02
C LEU A 456 -6.83 15.56 -1.34
N LEU A 457 -7.78 14.66 -1.08
CA LEU A 457 -7.63 13.24 -1.40
C LEU A 457 -7.49 12.99 -2.92
N LYS A 458 -8.19 13.78 -3.75
CA LYS A 458 -8.04 13.72 -5.22
C LYS A 458 -6.65 14.13 -5.66
N SER A 459 -6.11 15.23 -5.12
CA SER A 459 -4.76 15.70 -5.47
C SER A 459 -3.68 14.74 -4.97
N LEU A 460 -3.89 14.14 -3.79
CA LEU A 460 -3.02 13.13 -3.19
C LEU A 460 -3.20 11.72 -3.78
N SER A 461 -4.10 11.50 -4.73
CA SER A 461 -4.51 10.14 -5.11
C SER A 461 -3.35 9.22 -5.55
N LEU A 462 -2.28 9.77 -6.09
CA LEU A 462 -1.03 9.06 -6.37
C LEU A 462 -0.16 8.80 -5.11
N ASP A 463 -0.12 9.75 -4.19
CA ASP A 463 0.71 9.74 -2.99
C ASP A 463 0.08 8.89 -1.86
N LEU A 464 -1.26 8.87 -1.75
CA LEU A 464 -2.05 8.10 -0.76
C LEU A 464 -1.99 6.59 -0.97
N VAL A 465 -1.97 6.18 -2.24
CA VAL A 465 -1.90 4.79 -2.67
C VAL A 465 -0.62 4.11 -2.16
N ALA A 466 0.35 4.95 -1.84
CA ALA A 466 1.62 4.57 -1.31
C ALA A 466 1.82 4.97 0.15
N ILE A 467 0.74 4.99 0.92
CA ILE A 467 0.83 4.92 2.38
C ILE A 467 0.99 3.45 2.77
N ASP A 468 2.06 3.13 3.51
CA ASP A 468 2.26 1.78 4.06
C ASP A 468 1.03 1.44 4.92
N PRO A 469 0.29 0.37 4.60
CA PRO A 469 -0.91 0.00 5.34
C PRO A 469 -0.67 -0.23 6.84
N ASP A 470 0.59 -0.41 7.24
CA ASP A 470 1.03 -0.65 8.61
C ASP A 470 1.43 0.63 9.37
N VAL A 471 1.64 1.78 8.69
CA VAL A 471 2.22 2.99 9.30
C VAL A 471 1.17 4.04 9.61
N GLN A 472 0.11 4.19 8.81
CA GLN A 472 -1.00 5.09 9.10
C GLN A 472 -2.21 4.75 8.21
N TYR A 473 -3.40 4.67 8.83
CA TYR A 473 -4.69 4.83 8.16
C TYR A 473 -4.88 4.06 6.85
N SER A 474 -5.30 2.79 6.93
CA SER A 474 -5.65 2.01 5.73
C SER A 474 -6.73 2.74 4.90
N PHE A 475 -6.71 2.63 3.57
CA PHE A 475 -7.70 3.25 2.67
C PHE A 475 -9.15 3.05 3.16
N ARG A 476 -9.48 1.86 3.66
CA ARG A 476 -10.81 1.51 4.21
C ARG A 476 -11.14 2.22 5.52
N ASP A 477 -10.14 2.49 6.35
CA ASP A 477 -10.33 3.12 7.65
C ASP A 477 -10.37 4.66 7.55
N SER A 478 -9.81 5.25 6.49
CA SER A 478 -9.52 6.70 6.47
C SER A 478 -9.81 7.45 5.17
N VAL A 479 -9.96 6.76 4.05
CA VAL A 479 -10.19 7.39 2.73
C VAL A 479 -11.61 7.12 2.28
N GLU A 480 -11.98 5.85 2.12
CA GLU A 480 -13.34 5.44 1.71
C GLU A 480 -14.45 6.09 2.58
N PRO A 481 -14.34 6.13 3.92
CA PRO A 481 -15.37 6.75 4.76
C PRO A 481 -15.58 8.25 4.46
N VAL A 482 -14.54 8.99 4.05
CA VAL A 482 -14.64 10.43 3.75
C VAL A 482 -15.62 10.67 2.61
N TYR A 483 -15.48 9.90 1.53
CA TYR A 483 -16.38 9.98 0.36
C TYR A 483 -17.80 9.57 0.72
N ARG A 484 -17.97 8.42 1.40
CA ARG A 484 -19.29 7.88 1.76
C ARG A 484 -20.04 8.78 2.73
N GLU A 485 -19.36 9.33 3.73
CA GLU A 485 -19.95 10.24 4.72
C GLU A 485 -20.38 11.57 4.07
N LEU A 486 -19.57 12.10 3.14
CA LEU A 486 -19.97 13.27 2.34
C LEU A 486 -21.22 12.99 1.50
N VAL A 487 -21.26 11.85 0.79
CA VAL A 487 -22.41 11.49 -0.04
C VAL A 487 -23.65 11.31 0.82
N SER A 488 -23.53 10.64 1.97
CA SER A 488 -24.61 10.55 2.96
C SER A 488 -25.11 11.95 3.36
N LEU A 489 -24.20 12.89 3.64
CA LEU A 489 -24.57 14.27 3.99
C LEU A 489 -25.20 15.04 2.83
N LEU A 490 -24.83 14.80 1.58
CA LEU A 490 -25.43 15.45 0.41
C LEU A 490 -26.84 14.94 0.14
N LEU A 491 -27.06 13.62 0.29
CA LEU A 491 -28.30 12.93 -0.06
C LEU A 491 -29.31 12.83 1.09
N THR A 492 -28.94 13.17 2.32
CA THR A 492 -29.91 13.29 3.43
C THR A 492 -30.75 14.56 3.27
N THR A 493 -32.03 14.59 3.60
CA THR A 493 -32.81 15.85 3.71
C THR A 493 -33.62 15.89 4.99
N GLU A 494 -34.09 17.07 5.37
CA GLU A 494 -35.09 17.19 6.42
C GLU A 494 -36.41 16.53 5.97
N LYS A 495 -37.20 16.03 6.93
CA LYS A 495 -38.45 15.32 6.64
C LYS A 495 -39.36 16.18 5.75
N GLY A 496 -39.70 15.65 4.57
CA GLY A 496 -40.61 16.29 3.62
C GLY A 496 -39.91 17.12 2.52
N GLN A 497 -38.57 17.23 2.52
CA GLN A 497 -37.82 17.88 1.45
C GLN A 497 -37.16 16.86 0.51
N THR A 498 -37.11 17.16 -0.77
CA THR A 498 -36.39 16.37 -1.79
C THR A 498 -34.92 16.81 -1.86
N VAL A 499 -34.03 15.89 -2.22
CA VAL A 499 -32.62 16.22 -2.47
C VAL A 499 -32.53 17.21 -3.64
N THR A 500 -31.70 18.24 -3.52
CA THR A 500 -31.53 19.23 -4.59
C THR A 500 -30.76 18.65 -5.77
N GLN A 501 -31.03 19.14 -6.99
CA GLN A 501 -30.28 18.72 -8.18
C GLN A 501 -28.76 18.94 -8.04
N THR A 502 -28.35 20.03 -7.39
CA THR A 502 -26.94 20.29 -7.08
C THR A 502 -26.35 19.19 -6.20
N ASN A 503 -27.05 18.78 -5.13
CA ASN A 503 -26.56 17.72 -4.26
C ASN A 503 -26.55 16.34 -4.94
N LEU A 504 -27.50 16.06 -5.83
CA LEU A 504 -27.51 14.84 -6.63
C LEU A 504 -26.31 14.79 -7.58
N LYS A 505 -26.04 15.89 -8.32
CA LYS A 505 -24.87 15.98 -9.21
C LYS A 505 -23.56 15.85 -8.43
N THR A 506 -23.41 16.58 -7.31
CA THR A 506 -22.22 16.47 -6.47
C THR A 506 -22.09 15.06 -5.88
N GLY A 507 -23.17 14.46 -5.40
CA GLY A 507 -23.16 13.09 -4.85
C GLY A 507 -22.67 12.06 -5.88
N GLN A 508 -23.17 12.16 -7.12
CA GLN A 508 -22.72 11.36 -8.27
C GLN A 508 -21.21 11.53 -8.51
N GLU A 509 -20.72 12.77 -8.58
CA GLU A 509 -19.30 13.07 -8.82
C GLU A 509 -18.37 12.55 -7.70
N ILE A 510 -18.83 12.60 -6.44
CA ILE A 510 -18.05 12.11 -5.30
C ILE A 510 -17.97 10.58 -5.31
N ILE A 511 -19.04 9.86 -5.68
CA ILE A 511 -19.00 8.40 -5.81
C ILE A 511 -18.12 7.97 -6.99
N GLU A 512 -18.18 8.66 -8.12
CA GLU A 512 -17.24 8.37 -9.22
C GLU A 512 -15.78 8.61 -8.81
N SER A 513 -15.53 9.65 -8.02
CA SER A 513 -14.20 9.92 -7.47
C SER A 513 -13.74 8.82 -6.51
N LEU A 514 -14.66 8.28 -5.69
CA LEU A 514 -14.37 7.13 -4.82
C LEU A 514 -14.03 5.88 -5.65
N GLN A 515 -14.77 5.60 -6.73
CA GLN A 515 -14.52 4.45 -7.59
C GLN A 515 -13.13 4.52 -8.23
N LEU A 516 -12.72 5.71 -8.69
CA LEU A 516 -11.36 5.94 -9.19
C LEU A 516 -10.32 5.70 -8.08
N ALA A 517 -10.55 6.24 -6.88
CA ALA A 517 -9.65 6.06 -5.74
C ALA A 517 -9.50 4.59 -5.33
N GLU A 518 -10.58 3.80 -5.38
CA GLU A 518 -10.56 2.35 -5.12
C GLU A 518 -9.75 1.58 -6.17
N LEU A 519 -9.82 1.96 -7.44
CA LEU A 519 -9.02 1.38 -8.52
C LEU A 519 -7.55 1.72 -8.36
N THR A 520 -7.24 2.97 -8.01
CA THR A 520 -5.86 3.41 -7.74
C THR A 520 -5.28 2.69 -6.52
N ASP A 521 -6.03 2.52 -5.42
CA ASP A 521 -5.63 1.70 -4.27
C ASP A 521 -5.41 0.23 -4.66
N PHE A 522 -6.30 -0.30 -5.50
CA PHE A 522 -6.19 -1.69 -5.96
C PHE A 522 -4.91 -1.91 -6.75
N PHE A 523 -4.61 -1.03 -7.71
CA PHE A 523 -3.49 -1.18 -8.64
C PHE A 523 -2.15 -0.64 -8.19
N ARG A 524 -2.16 0.16 -7.14
CA ARG A 524 -0.97 0.85 -6.64
C ARG A 524 -0.37 1.88 -7.63
N GLU A 525 -1.17 2.38 -8.59
CA GLU A 525 -0.74 3.28 -9.67
C GLU A 525 -1.89 4.23 -10.09
N ALA A 526 -1.58 5.43 -10.63
CA ALA A 526 -2.59 6.30 -11.25
C ALA A 526 -3.28 5.60 -12.41
N CYS A 527 -4.59 5.39 -12.30
CA CYS A 527 -5.42 5.14 -13.46
C CYS A 527 -5.53 6.44 -14.26
N LEU A 528 -5.26 6.37 -15.58
CA LEU A 528 -5.30 7.50 -16.50
C LEU A 528 -6.67 8.21 -16.45
N THR A 529 -6.65 9.54 -16.45
CA THR A 529 -7.79 10.45 -16.69
C THR A 529 -7.92 10.68 -18.21
N GLN A 530 -9.03 11.06 -18.84
CA GLN A 530 -10.25 11.79 -18.47
C GLN A 530 -11.26 11.52 -19.61
N SER A 531 -12.55 11.33 -19.37
CA SER A 531 -13.57 11.31 -20.43
C SER A 531 -14.78 12.21 -20.13
N THR A 532 -15.46 12.58 -21.22
CA THR A 532 -16.55 13.55 -21.36
C THR A 532 -17.82 13.18 -20.57
N GLU A 533 -18.61 14.18 -20.16
CA GLU A 533 -19.94 13.97 -19.57
C GLU A 533 -20.83 13.12 -20.50
N ILE A 534 -21.41 12.04 -19.98
CA ILE A 534 -22.02 10.95 -20.76
C ILE A 534 -23.51 11.14 -21.10
N ASN A 535 -24.14 12.18 -20.56
CA ASN A 535 -25.60 12.40 -20.68
C ASN A 535 -26.11 12.64 -22.12
N THR A 536 -25.23 12.67 -23.13
CA THR A 536 -25.56 12.92 -24.54
C THR A 536 -25.47 11.69 -25.46
N ILE A 537 -25.18 10.50 -24.92
CA ILE A 537 -24.64 9.38 -25.72
C ILE A 537 -25.70 8.36 -26.17
N ASP A 538 -26.64 7.98 -25.31
CA ASP A 538 -27.68 6.99 -25.62
C ASP A 538 -29.05 7.47 -25.15
N PRO A 539 -29.94 7.92 -26.07
CA PRO A 539 -31.26 8.42 -25.70
C PRO A 539 -32.22 7.33 -25.24
N GLN A 540 -31.83 6.05 -25.26
CA GLN A 540 -32.63 4.91 -24.78
C GLN A 540 -32.02 4.24 -23.53
N ALA A 541 -30.97 4.81 -22.95
CA ALA A 541 -30.33 4.28 -21.75
C ALA A 541 -30.72 5.06 -20.49
N ALA A 542 -30.96 4.34 -19.39
CA ALA A 542 -31.00 4.89 -18.05
C ALA A 542 -29.71 4.53 -17.30
N ILE A 543 -29.13 5.51 -16.60
CA ILE A 543 -27.92 5.31 -15.79
C ILE A 543 -28.32 5.28 -14.31
N ILE A 544 -27.96 4.20 -13.63
CA ILE A 544 -28.38 3.91 -12.26
C ILE A 544 -27.15 3.85 -11.37
N TYR A 545 -27.10 4.72 -10.36
CA TYR A 545 -26.05 4.78 -9.34
C TYR A 545 -26.58 4.26 -8.00
N PRO A 546 -26.54 2.94 -7.75
CA PRO A 546 -26.86 2.40 -6.44
C PRO A 546 -25.65 2.61 -5.51
N ILE A 547 -25.86 3.35 -4.43
CA ILE A 547 -24.82 3.80 -3.49
C ILE A 547 -25.10 3.19 -2.12
N ILE A 548 -24.19 2.35 -1.65
CA ILE A 548 -24.29 1.66 -0.36
C ILE A 548 -23.77 2.59 0.74
N LEU A 549 -24.68 3.10 1.58
CA LEU A 549 -24.33 3.81 2.80
C LEU A 549 -24.50 2.88 4.01
N LYS A 550 -23.94 3.28 5.15
CA LYS A 550 -23.89 2.46 6.37
C LYS A 550 -25.28 1.96 6.81
N ASP A 551 -26.28 2.82 6.72
CA ASP A 551 -27.64 2.64 7.26
C ASP A 551 -28.72 2.52 6.18
N ARG A 552 -28.41 2.82 4.92
CA ARG A 552 -29.38 2.82 3.81
C ARG A 552 -28.71 2.65 2.44
N LEU A 553 -29.51 2.34 1.44
CA LEU A 553 -29.18 2.41 0.03
C LEU A 553 -29.76 3.71 -0.55
N GLU A 554 -28.92 4.48 -1.24
CA GLU A 554 -29.35 5.62 -2.05
C GLU A 554 -29.24 5.24 -3.53
N VAL A 555 -30.20 5.65 -4.36
CA VAL A 555 -30.10 5.46 -5.81
C VAL A 555 -30.31 6.77 -6.53
N ILE A 556 -29.31 7.20 -7.30
CA ILE A 556 -29.43 8.33 -8.23
C ILE A 556 -29.69 7.76 -9.62
N LEU A 557 -30.77 8.22 -10.25
CA LEU A 557 -31.23 7.78 -11.56
C LEU A 557 -31.09 8.93 -12.56
N SER A 558 -30.34 8.71 -13.63
CA SER A 558 -30.23 9.61 -14.76
C SER A 558 -31.03 9.07 -15.93
N LEU A 559 -32.01 9.84 -16.38
CA LEU A 559 -32.84 9.54 -17.54
C LEU A 559 -32.54 10.55 -18.65
N PRO A 560 -32.64 10.14 -19.94
CA PRO A 560 -32.40 11.03 -21.07
C PRO A 560 -33.28 12.27 -21.01
N ASN A 561 -32.67 13.45 -21.14
CA ASN A 561 -33.36 14.75 -21.15
C ASN A 561 -34.23 15.08 -19.92
N GLN A 562 -33.98 14.41 -18.78
CA GLN A 562 -34.68 14.66 -17.52
C GLN A 562 -33.70 15.12 -16.42
N PRO A 563 -34.17 15.88 -15.41
CA PRO A 563 -33.37 16.11 -14.20
C PRO A 563 -33.07 14.77 -13.49
N LEU A 564 -32.02 14.74 -12.67
CA LEU A 564 -31.67 13.55 -11.89
C LEU A 564 -32.83 13.19 -10.95
N GLN A 565 -33.24 11.93 -11.00
CA GLN A 565 -34.20 11.35 -10.08
C GLN A 565 -33.46 10.63 -8.94
N HIS A 566 -34.15 10.44 -7.82
CA HIS A 566 -33.57 9.88 -6.61
C HIS A 566 -34.60 9.13 -5.79
N TYR A 567 -34.19 7.99 -5.25
CA TYR A 567 -34.95 7.28 -4.22
C TYR A 567 -34.01 6.64 -3.19
N GLN A 568 -34.55 6.38 -2.00
CA GLN A 568 -33.82 5.83 -0.87
C GLN A 568 -34.53 4.60 -0.30
N ILE A 569 -33.73 3.66 0.22
CA ILE A 569 -34.23 2.44 0.89
C ILE A 569 -33.47 2.23 2.19
N PHE A 570 -34.20 2.18 3.30
CA PHE A 570 -33.64 1.94 4.63
C PHE A 570 -33.29 0.45 4.81
N ILE A 571 -32.11 0.08 4.33
CA ILE A 571 -31.46 -1.22 4.52
C ILE A 571 -29.99 -0.99 4.87
N SER A 572 -29.49 -1.61 5.94
CA SER A 572 -28.08 -1.47 6.31
C SER A 572 -27.15 -2.10 5.28
N ALA A 573 -25.95 -1.54 5.12
CA ALA A 573 -24.93 -2.08 4.22
C ALA A 573 -24.69 -3.58 4.44
N ILE A 574 -24.57 -4.00 5.72
CA ILE A 574 -24.35 -5.40 6.10
C ILE A 574 -25.48 -6.29 5.57
N LYS A 575 -26.75 -5.87 5.75
CA LYS A 575 -27.89 -6.69 5.33
C LYS A 575 -28.00 -6.79 3.81
N LEU A 576 -27.74 -5.69 3.10
CA LEU A 576 -27.71 -5.69 1.64
C LEU A 576 -26.59 -6.58 1.10
N GLU A 577 -25.38 -6.47 1.67
CA GLU A 577 -24.24 -7.32 1.29
C GLU A 577 -24.51 -8.81 1.53
N GLU A 578 -25.15 -9.18 2.65
CA GLU A 578 -25.56 -10.56 2.91
C GLU A 578 -26.52 -11.09 1.83
N MET A 579 -27.48 -10.27 1.40
CA MET A 579 -28.44 -10.66 0.35
C MET A 579 -27.77 -10.82 -1.01
N ILE A 580 -26.83 -9.93 -1.35
CA ILE A 580 -26.02 -10.04 -2.58
C ILE A 580 -25.21 -11.34 -2.55
N GLU A 581 -24.58 -11.66 -1.42
CA GLU A 581 -23.79 -12.88 -1.28
C GLU A 581 -24.65 -14.13 -1.31
N GLU A 582 -25.83 -14.12 -0.67
CA GLU A 582 -26.81 -15.22 -0.74
C GLU A 582 -27.24 -15.46 -2.20
N PHE A 583 -27.54 -14.41 -2.96
CA PHE A 583 -27.89 -14.52 -4.37
C PHE A 583 -26.72 -15.12 -5.19
N ARG A 584 -25.51 -14.59 -5.01
CA ARG A 584 -24.30 -15.03 -5.71
C ARG A 584 -23.97 -16.50 -5.45
N GLN A 585 -24.11 -16.97 -4.20
CA GLN A 585 -23.85 -18.36 -3.84
C GLN A 585 -24.95 -19.31 -4.31
N SER A 586 -26.20 -18.87 -4.33
CA SER A 586 -27.33 -19.73 -4.71
C SER A 586 -27.50 -19.87 -6.22
N ILE A 587 -27.23 -18.82 -7.01
CA ILE A 587 -27.40 -18.84 -8.47
C ILE A 587 -26.42 -19.80 -9.18
N VAL A 588 -25.29 -20.14 -8.56
CA VAL A 588 -24.31 -21.04 -9.15
C VAL A 588 -24.65 -22.53 -8.99
N ILE A 589 -25.64 -22.87 -8.17
CA ILE A 589 -26.05 -24.26 -7.89
C ILE A 589 -27.19 -24.68 -8.83
N ARG A 590 -26.83 -25.28 -9.98
CA ARG A 590 -27.74 -25.64 -11.09
C ARG A 590 -28.98 -26.45 -10.70
N SER A 591 -28.90 -27.25 -9.64
CA SER A 591 -29.99 -28.12 -9.19
C SER A 591 -30.98 -27.43 -8.24
N ARG A 592 -30.71 -26.18 -7.83
CA ARG A 592 -31.52 -25.46 -6.83
C ARG A 592 -32.19 -24.25 -7.46
N ARG A 593 -33.37 -23.89 -6.92
CA ARG A 593 -34.14 -22.70 -7.32
C ARG A 593 -34.27 -21.69 -6.18
N ASN A 594 -33.52 -21.87 -5.10
CA ASN A 594 -33.57 -20.99 -3.93
C ASN A 594 -33.03 -19.58 -4.22
N PHE A 595 -32.33 -19.36 -5.34
CA PHE A 595 -31.89 -18.04 -5.79
C PHE A 595 -33.04 -17.08 -6.16
N TYR A 596 -34.25 -17.58 -6.48
CA TYR A 596 -35.37 -16.70 -6.84
C TYR A 596 -35.76 -15.72 -5.73
N ARG A 597 -35.70 -16.16 -4.47
CA ARG A 597 -36.05 -15.31 -3.32
C ARG A 597 -35.10 -14.11 -3.20
N PRO A 598 -33.78 -14.27 -3.07
CA PRO A 598 -32.88 -13.13 -3.01
C PRO A 598 -32.87 -12.34 -4.33
N ALA A 599 -33.04 -12.97 -5.50
CA ALA A 599 -33.19 -12.26 -6.78
C ALA A 599 -34.38 -11.28 -6.79
N GLN A 600 -35.53 -11.71 -6.25
CA GLN A 600 -36.73 -10.89 -6.19
C GLN A 600 -36.62 -9.80 -5.14
N GLN A 601 -36.03 -10.09 -3.98
CA GLN A 601 -35.78 -9.07 -2.97
C GLN A 601 -34.84 -7.97 -3.50
N LEU A 602 -33.76 -8.36 -4.19
CA LEU A 602 -32.83 -7.43 -4.80
C LEU A 602 -33.48 -6.64 -5.95
N TYR A 603 -34.31 -7.26 -6.80
CA TYR A 603 -35.08 -6.54 -7.82
C TYR A 603 -35.98 -5.46 -7.21
N ASN A 604 -36.70 -5.80 -6.13
CA ASN A 604 -37.61 -4.88 -5.45
C ASN A 604 -36.89 -3.70 -4.81
N ILE A 605 -35.64 -3.90 -4.38
CA ILE A 605 -34.80 -2.85 -3.80
C ILE A 605 -34.15 -2.00 -4.91
N LEU A 606 -33.56 -2.64 -5.91
CA LEU A 606 -32.64 -1.96 -6.83
C LEU A 606 -33.32 -1.42 -8.08
N VAL A 607 -34.42 -2.02 -8.55
CA VAL A 607 -35.00 -1.70 -9.87
C VAL A 607 -36.46 -1.24 -9.76
N ARG A 608 -37.28 -1.94 -8.97
CA ARG A 608 -38.73 -1.69 -8.91
C ARG A 608 -39.12 -0.22 -8.65
N PRO A 609 -38.43 0.55 -7.77
CA PRO A 609 -38.79 1.94 -7.53
C PRO A 609 -38.68 2.85 -8.76
N ALA A 610 -37.83 2.50 -9.74
CA ALA A 610 -37.63 3.25 -10.97
C ALA A 610 -38.53 2.78 -12.13
N LEU A 611 -39.27 1.68 -11.97
CA LEU A 611 -39.90 0.98 -13.10
C LEU A 611 -40.91 1.84 -13.86
N GLU A 612 -41.70 2.65 -13.15
CA GLU A 612 -42.68 3.55 -13.77
C GLU A 612 -42.01 4.59 -14.67
N ASP A 613 -40.93 5.22 -14.19
CA ASP A 613 -40.14 6.19 -14.96
C ASP A 613 -39.44 5.53 -16.16
N LEU A 614 -38.87 4.33 -15.98
CA LEU A 614 -38.22 3.58 -17.06
C LEU A 614 -39.18 3.22 -18.20
N ILE A 615 -40.42 2.81 -17.86
CA ILE A 615 -41.46 2.52 -18.84
C ILE A 615 -41.93 3.80 -19.54
N ALA A 616 -42.16 4.87 -18.77
CA ALA A 616 -42.63 6.15 -19.30
C ALA A 616 -41.63 6.79 -20.29
N GLN A 617 -40.33 6.62 -20.06
CA GLN A 617 -39.27 7.12 -20.96
C GLN A 617 -38.86 6.11 -22.05
N HIS A 618 -39.57 4.99 -22.19
CA HIS A 618 -39.28 3.94 -23.19
C HIS A 618 -37.83 3.42 -23.17
N ILE A 619 -37.24 3.33 -21.98
CA ILE A 619 -35.86 2.87 -21.79
C ILE A 619 -35.70 1.43 -22.28
N LYS A 620 -34.59 1.17 -22.99
CA LYS A 620 -34.21 -0.16 -23.49
C LYS A 620 -32.94 -0.69 -22.85
N THR A 621 -32.05 0.19 -22.40
CA THR A 621 -30.77 -0.17 -21.79
C THR A 621 -30.68 0.35 -20.36
N LEU A 622 -30.29 -0.51 -19.42
CA LEU A 622 -29.96 -0.14 -18.05
C LEU A 622 -28.45 -0.23 -17.86
N VAL A 623 -27.85 0.90 -17.51
CA VAL A 623 -26.41 1.02 -17.26
C VAL A 623 -26.22 1.23 -15.77
N PHE A 624 -25.63 0.24 -15.10
CA PHE A 624 -25.36 0.32 -13.67
C PHE A 624 -23.95 0.86 -13.42
N VAL A 625 -23.84 1.75 -12.44
CA VAL A 625 -22.57 2.21 -11.86
C VAL A 625 -22.46 1.62 -10.44
N PRO A 626 -22.21 0.31 -10.31
CA PRO A 626 -22.36 -0.40 -9.05
C PRO A 626 -21.29 -0.03 -8.02
N ASP A 627 -21.75 0.22 -6.79
CA ASP A 627 -20.93 0.45 -5.62
C ASP A 627 -20.66 -0.83 -4.81
N GLY A 628 -19.43 -0.97 -4.30
CA GLY A 628 -19.04 -2.05 -3.39
C GLY A 628 -19.40 -3.45 -3.89
N ALA A 629 -20.14 -4.20 -3.07
CA ALA A 629 -20.51 -5.59 -3.35
C ALA A 629 -21.46 -5.75 -4.56
N LEU A 630 -22.16 -4.70 -4.98
CA LEU A 630 -23.08 -4.74 -6.12
C LEU A 630 -22.36 -5.00 -7.46
N ARG A 631 -21.03 -4.81 -7.50
CA ARG A 631 -20.20 -5.16 -8.66
C ARG A 631 -20.20 -6.65 -8.98
N ASN A 632 -20.49 -7.49 -7.98
CA ASN A 632 -20.54 -8.94 -8.11
C ASN A 632 -21.97 -9.45 -8.47
N LEU A 633 -22.92 -8.56 -8.72
CA LEU A 633 -24.32 -8.92 -8.94
C LEU A 633 -24.57 -9.34 -10.39
N ALA A 634 -25.25 -10.48 -10.58
CA ALA A 634 -25.79 -10.88 -11.87
C ALA A 634 -27.08 -10.10 -12.18
N TRP A 635 -26.92 -8.82 -12.57
CA TRP A 635 -28.03 -7.86 -12.78
C TRP A 635 -29.14 -8.40 -13.68
N GLY A 636 -28.78 -9.04 -14.80
CA GLY A 636 -29.75 -9.62 -15.73
C GLY A 636 -30.63 -10.74 -15.13
N ALA A 637 -30.16 -11.40 -14.06
CA ALA A 637 -30.88 -12.47 -13.36
C ALA A 637 -31.69 -12.00 -12.16
N LEU A 638 -31.74 -10.69 -11.87
CA LEU A 638 -32.75 -10.14 -10.98
C LEU A 638 -34.14 -10.44 -11.55
N HIS A 639 -35.10 -10.73 -10.68
CA HIS A 639 -36.38 -11.32 -11.11
C HIS A 639 -37.55 -10.58 -10.46
N ASP A 640 -38.52 -10.13 -11.23
CA ASP A 640 -39.62 -9.31 -10.72
C ASP A 640 -40.73 -10.15 -10.03
N GLY A 641 -40.66 -11.47 -10.17
CA GLY A 641 -41.67 -12.44 -9.74
C GLY A 641 -42.29 -13.22 -10.91
N ARG A 642 -42.10 -12.75 -12.14
CA ARG A 642 -42.56 -13.35 -13.39
C ARG A 642 -41.42 -13.53 -14.40
N GLU A 643 -40.64 -12.49 -14.60
CA GLU A 643 -39.61 -12.39 -15.64
C GLU A 643 -38.28 -11.91 -15.03
N TYR A 644 -37.18 -12.27 -15.69
CA TYR A 644 -35.85 -11.75 -15.42
C TYR A 644 -35.69 -10.34 -16.00
N LEU A 645 -34.84 -9.53 -15.38
CA LEU A 645 -34.55 -8.17 -15.84
C LEU A 645 -34.07 -8.14 -17.30
N ILE A 646 -33.25 -9.14 -17.69
CA ILE A 646 -32.70 -9.26 -19.04
C ILE A 646 -33.77 -9.49 -20.12
N GLU A 647 -34.96 -10.00 -19.77
CA GLU A 647 -36.06 -10.20 -20.71
C GLU A 647 -36.64 -8.86 -21.18
N ASN A 648 -36.56 -7.82 -20.36
CA ASN A 648 -37.13 -6.50 -20.64
C ASN A 648 -36.11 -5.45 -21.04
N TYR A 649 -34.87 -5.56 -20.54
CA TYR A 649 -33.84 -4.54 -20.74
C TYR A 649 -32.48 -5.15 -21.11
N SER A 650 -31.76 -4.46 -21.99
CA SER A 650 -30.32 -4.63 -22.14
C SER A 650 -29.60 -4.14 -20.89
N VAL A 651 -28.56 -4.85 -20.44
CA VAL A 651 -27.88 -4.54 -19.18
C VAL A 651 -26.38 -4.37 -19.42
N ALA A 652 -25.83 -3.27 -18.90
CA ALA A 652 -24.40 -2.99 -18.90
C ALA A 652 -23.94 -2.43 -17.54
N ILE A 653 -22.64 -2.54 -17.29
CA ILE A 653 -21.99 -2.06 -16.07
C ILE A 653 -20.86 -1.13 -16.48
N THR A 654 -20.62 -0.06 -15.72
CA THR A 654 -19.41 0.76 -15.89
C THR A 654 -18.79 1.11 -14.54
N PRO A 655 -17.45 1.07 -14.41
CA PRO A 655 -16.75 1.46 -13.18
C PRO A 655 -16.82 2.97 -12.89
N GLY A 656 -17.40 3.75 -13.80
CA GLY A 656 -17.57 5.19 -13.70
C GLY A 656 -17.70 5.79 -15.10
N LEU A 657 -18.48 6.86 -15.24
CA LEU A 657 -18.72 7.46 -16.56
C LEU A 657 -17.44 8.11 -17.12
N LYS A 658 -16.65 8.77 -16.28
CA LYS A 658 -15.44 9.52 -16.71
C LYS A 658 -14.26 8.66 -17.19
N LEU A 659 -14.40 7.33 -17.21
CA LEU A 659 -13.29 6.40 -17.49
C LEU A 659 -13.17 6.01 -18.97
N LEU A 660 -14.24 6.11 -19.76
CA LEU A 660 -14.28 5.52 -21.11
C LEU A 660 -14.91 6.49 -22.12
N THR A 661 -14.31 6.60 -23.29
CA THR A 661 -14.89 7.36 -24.41
C THR A 661 -15.90 6.48 -25.15
N PRO A 662 -17.15 6.91 -25.32
CA PRO A 662 -18.14 6.17 -26.10
C PRO A 662 -17.75 6.11 -27.59
N ARG A 663 -17.95 4.95 -28.21
CA ARG A 663 -17.93 4.77 -29.66
C ARG A 663 -18.94 3.70 -30.07
N PRO A 664 -19.91 4.01 -30.96
CA PRO A 664 -20.87 3.04 -31.48
C PRO A 664 -20.24 1.96 -32.36
N LEU A 665 -20.85 0.77 -32.40
CA LEU A 665 -20.42 -0.35 -33.23
C LEU A 665 -20.41 -0.06 -34.74
N GLN A 666 -21.29 0.82 -35.24
CA GLN A 666 -21.39 1.16 -36.68
C GLN A 666 -20.11 1.79 -37.25
N GLN A 667 -19.22 2.26 -36.38
CA GLN A 667 -17.98 2.92 -36.76
C GLN A 667 -16.76 1.98 -36.77
N LEU A 668 -16.98 0.65 -36.68
CA LEU A 668 -15.94 -0.36 -36.50
C LEU A 668 -15.97 -1.42 -37.59
N GLU A 669 -14.80 -1.73 -38.14
CA GLU A 669 -14.59 -2.95 -38.93
C GLU A 669 -14.34 -4.10 -37.95
N LEU A 670 -15.27 -5.05 -37.84
CA LEU A 670 -15.22 -6.12 -36.82
C LEU A 670 -14.18 -7.18 -37.21
N LYS A 671 -12.91 -6.92 -36.89
CA LYS A 671 -11.81 -7.89 -36.98
C LYS A 671 -11.43 -8.39 -35.59
N THR A 672 -11.23 -9.70 -35.48
CA THR A 672 -11.07 -10.37 -34.19
C THR A 672 -9.77 -11.17 -34.13
N ILE A 673 -9.04 -11.08 -33.02
CA ILE A 673 -8.07 -12.10 -32.62
C ILE A 673 -8.80 -13.02 -31.64
N ALA A 674 -8.88 -14.31 -31.95
CA ALA A 674 -9.53 -15.28 -31.07
C ALA A 674 -8.53 -16.36 -30.64
N ALA A 675 -8.19 -16.33 -29.36
CA ALA A 675 -7.24 -17.23 -28.73
C ALA A 675 -7.96 -18.24 -27.84
N GLY A 676 -7.51 -19.50 -27.80
CA GLY A 676 -8.10 -20.47 -26.88
C GLY A 676 -7.30 -21.75 -26.65
N LEU A 677 -7.63 -22.44 -25.56
CA LEU A 677 -7.05 -23.73 -25.19
C LEU A 677 -8.15 -24.79 -25.13
N THR A 678 -7.93 -25.93 -25.80
CA THR A 678 -8.86 -27.07 -25.73
C THR A 678 -8.30 -28.25 -24.95
N LYS A 679 -6.99 -28.29 -24.75
CA LYS A 679 -6.28 -29.38 -24.08
C LYS A 679 -6.03 -29.04 -22.60
N PRO A 680 -5.97 -30.05 -21.70
CA PRO A 680 -5.62 -29.81 -20.31
C PRO A 680 -4.19 -29.25 -20.23
N ARG A 681 -3.99 -28.26 -19.37
CA ARG A 681 -2.72 -27.53 -19.28
C ARG A 681 -2.53 -26.94 -17.89
N GLN A 682 -1.30 -26.99 -17.37
CA GLN A 682 -0.91 -26.30 -16.12
C GLN A 682 -1.83 -26.59 -14.91
N GLY A 683 -2.37 -27.81 -14.83
CA GLY A 683 -3.27 -28.23 -13.75
C GLY A 683 -4.77 -28.02 -14.01
N PHE A 684 -5.14 -27.42 -15.14
CA PHE A 684 -6.53 -27.16 -15.52
C PHE A 684 -7.08 -28.20 -16.49
N SER A 685 -8.39 -28.46 -16.40
CA SER A 685 -9.11 -29.42 -17.24
C SER A 685 -9.23 -28.94 -18.69
N ALA A 686 -9.50 -29.87 -19.59
CA ALA A 686 -9.80 -29.57 -20.99
C ALA A 686 -11.08 -28.71 -21.12
N LEU A 687 -11.09 -27.83 -22.12
CA LEU A 687 -12.27 -27.10 -22.59
C LEU A 687 -12.60 -27.60 -24.00
N GLU A 688 -13.42 -28.64 -24.07
CA GLU A 688 -13.75 -29.39 -25.30
C GLU A 688 -14.46 -28.53 -26.35
N TYR A 689 -15.24 -27.53 -25.93
CA TYR A 689 -16.11 -26.74 -26.80
C TYR A 689 -15.49 -25.42 -27.28
N VAL A 690 -14.36 -24.98 -26.72
CA VAL A 690 -13.61 -23.80 -27.19
C VAL A 690 -13.27 -23.90 -28.69
N GLY A 691 -12.92 -25.09 -29.17
CA GLY A 691 -12.66 -25.29 -30.61
C GLY A 691 -13.90 -25.06 -31.49
N ALA A 692 -15.10 -25.34 -30.98
CA ALA A 692 -16.37 -25.07 -31.67
C ALA A 692 -16.74 -23.58 -31.57
N GLU A 693 -16.50 -22.96 -30.41
CA GLU A 693 -16.67 -21.53 -30.17
C GLU A 693 -15.88 -20.70 -31.18
N LEU A 694 -14.55 -20.90 -31.28
CA LEU A 694 -13.70 -20.14 -32.21
C LEU A 694 -14.11 -20.31 -33.68
N LYS A 695 -14.61 -21.50 -34.05
CA LYS A 695 -15.15 -21.77 -35.39
C LYS A 695 -16.45 -21.00 -35.66
N GLN A 696 -17.30 -20.82 -34.65
CA GLN A 696 -18.53 -20.03 -34.79
C GLN A 696 -18.22 -18.54 -34.92
N ILE A 697 -17.25 -18.04 -34.14
CA ILE A 697 -16.78 -16.65 -34.23
C ILE A 697 -16.26 -16.35 -35.64
N ASN A 698 -15.38 -17.20 -36.17
CA ASN A 698 -14.82 -17.03 -37.52
C ASN A 698 -15.85 -17.12 -38.66
N LYS A 699 -17.04 -17.66 -38.40
CA LYS A 699 -18.16 -17.64 -39.38
C LYS A 699 -18.90 -16.31 -39.37
N ALA A 700 -18.90 -15.60 -38.25
CA ALA A 700 -19.63 -14.34 -38.09
C ALA A 700 -18.77 -13.12 -38.44
N VAL A 701 -17.47 -13.15 -38.08
CA VAL A 701 -16.55 -12.03 -38.27
C VAL A 701 -15.16 -12.52 -38.69
N GLU A 702 -14.39 -11.68 -39.40
CA GLU A 702 -13.02 -11.99 -39.79
C GLU A 702 -12.16 -12.24 -38.54
N THR A 703 -11.59 -13.43 -38.41
CA THR A 703 -10.93 -13.87 -37.19
C THR A 703 -9.56 -14.49 -37.42
N LYS A 704 -8.55 -13.97 -36.72
CA LYS A 704 -7.26 -14.63 -36.57
C LYS A 704 -7.31 -15.57 -35.37
N ILE A 705 -7.26 -16.88 -35.62
CA ILE A 705 -7.33 -17.91 -34.58
C ILE A 705 -5.92 -18.25 -34.05
N LEU A 706 -5.76 -18.25 -32.73
CA LEU A 706 -4.61 -18.83 -32.01
C LEU A 706 -5.14 -19.97 -31.13
N LEU A 707 -4.80 -21.22 -31.44
CA LEU A 707 -5.36 -22.39 -30.74
C LEU A 707 -4.25 -23.27 -30.20
N ASN A 708 -4.34 -23.66 -28.92
CA ASN A 708 -3.38 -24.54 -28.27
C ASN A 708 -1.93 -24.06 -28.48
N GLN A 709 -1.06 -24.82 -29.14
CA GLN A 709 0.35 -24.48 -29.38
C GLN A 709 0.56 -23.10 -30.01
N ASP A 710 -0.41 -22.61 -30.79
CA ASP A 710 -0.34 -21.32 -31.45
C ASP A 710 -0.73 -20.17 -30.51
N PHE A 711 -1.41 -20.46 -29.40
CA PHE A 711 -1.75 -19.49 -28.37
C PHE A 711 -0.66 -19.44 -27.28
N THR A 712 0.42 -18.74 -27.57
CA THR A 712 1.45 -18.37 -26.58
C THR A 712 1.36 -16.89 -26.22
N ALA A 713 1.93 -16.50 -25.07
CA ALA A 713 2.00 -15.08 -24.68
C ALA A 713 2.64 -14.21 -25.77
N LYS A 714 3.74 -14.68 -26.36
CA LYS A 714 4.47 -13.98 -27.43
C LYS A 714 3.67 -13.92 -28.73
N ALA A 715 3.01 -15.00 -29.12
CA ALA A 715 2.18 -15.00 -30.34
C ALA A 715 1.00 -14.04 -30.21
N LEU A 716 0.36 -13.99 -29.03
CA LEU A 716 -0.71 -13.03 -28.75
C LEU A 716 -0.20 -11.57 -28.85
N GLU A 717 0.96 -11.28 -28.26
CA GLU A 717 1.63 -9.98 -28.36
C GLU A 717 1.89 -9.57 -29.81
N GLU A 718 2.46 -10.47 -30.62
CA GLU A 718 2.74 -10.23 -32.03
C GLU A 718 1.45 -9.97 -32.82
N GLN A 719 0.38 -10.74 -32.60
CA GLN A 719 -0.89 -10.50 -33.31
C GLN A 719 -1.50 -9.14 -32.96
N ILE A 720 -1.44 -8.73 -31.69
CA ILE A 720 -1.98 -7.42 -31.25
C ILE A 720 -1.12 -6.25 -31.75
N GLN A 721 0.20 -6.43 -31.83
CA GLN A 721 1.12 -5.38 -32.27
C GLN A 721 1.03 -5.09 -33.77
N TYR A 722 0.87 -6.13 -34.61
CA TYR A 722 1.05 -6.00 -36.06
C TYR A 722 -0.25 -5.94 -36.87
N TRP A 723 -1.41 -6.20 -36.26
CA TRP A 723 -2.69 -6.27 -36.98
C TRP A 723 -3.76 -5.37 -36.33
N ASP A 724 -4.55 -4.69 -37.16
CA ASP A 724 -5.65 -3.84 -36.69
C ASP A 724 -6.89 -4.67 -36.36
N HIS A 725 -6.89 -5.32 -35.19
CA HIS A 725 -8.05 -6.02 -34.65
C HIS A 725 -8.67 -5.23 -33.49
N PRO A 726 -9.88 -4.66 -33.64
CA PRO A 726 -10.57 -4.00 -32.53
C PRO A 726 -11.11 -4.99 -31.48
N ILE A 727 -11.18 -6.28 -31.79
CA ILE A 727 -11.73 -7.29 -30.87
C ILE A 727 -10.66 -8.32 -30.49
N VAL A 728 -10.50 -8.56 -29.20
CA VAL A 728 -9.65 -9.63 -28.65
C VAL A 728 -10.53 -10.58 -27.85
N HIS A 729 -10.60 -11.83 -28.28
CA HIS A 729 -11.37 -12.88 -27.64
C HIS A 729 -10.44 -13.95 -27.08
N ILE A 730 -10.56 -14.26 -25.80
CA ILE A 730 -9.73 -15.25 -25.12
C ILE A 730 -10.65 -16.28 -24.43
N ALA A 731 -10.65 -17.49 -24.98
CA ALA A 731 -11.39 -18.65 -24.50
C ALA A 731 -10.44 -19.64 -23.83
N THR A 732 -10.11 -19.36 -22.57
CA THR A 732 -9.18 -20.14 -21.76
C THR A 732 -9.52 -20.00 -20.27
N HIS A 733 -8.99 -20.90 -19.44
CA HIS A 733 -9.07 -20.73 -17.99
C HIS A 733 -8.37 -19.44 -17.57
N GLY A 734 -8.99 -18.72 -16.65
CA GLY A 734 -8.39 -17.55 -16.02
C GLY A 734 -8.88 -17.45 -14.59
N GLN A 735 -8.12 -16.78 -13.75
CA GLN A 735 -8.49 -16.50 -12.37
C GLN A 735 -8.42 -14.99 -12.14
N PHE A 736 -9.47 -14.38 -11.60
CA PHE A 736 -9.51 -12.95 -11.25
C PHE A 736 -9.71 -12.79 -9.75
N SER A 737 -8.69 -12.31 -9.05
CA SER A 737 -8.67 -12.18 -7.59
C SER A 737 -8.59 -10.71 -7.16
N SER A 738 -8.86 -10.43 -5.89
CA SER A 738 -8.47 -9.16 -5.26
C SER A 738 -6.96 -8.98 -5.11
N SER A 739 -6.20 -10.05 -5.35
CA SER A 739 -4.76 -10.03 -5.48
C SER A 739 -4.37 -9.97 -6.95
N ILE A 740 -3.59 -8.95 -7.29
CA ILE A 740 -3.01 -8.78 -8.63
C ILE A 740 -2.14 -10.01 -9.00
N GLU A 741 -1.41 -10.57 -8.04
CA GLU A 741 -0.53 -11.73 -8.28
C GLU A 741 -1.28 -13.03 -8.59
N ASP A 742 -2.50 -13.15 -8.10
CA ASP A 742 -3.34 -14.33 -8.31
C ASP A 742 -4.31 -14.13 -9.50
N THR A 743 -4.15 -13.02 -10.22
CA THR A 743 -4.94 -12.70 -11.41
C THR A 743 -4.19 -13.04 -12.70
N PHE A 744 -4.68 -14.01 -13.47
CA PHE A 744 -4.04 -14.49 -14.70
C PHE A 744 -5.03 -15.10 -15.70
N ILE A 745 -4.58 -15.25 -16.95
CA ILE A 745 -5.18 -16.12 -17.97
C ILE A 745 -4.17 -17.19 -18.39
N LEU A 746 -4.63 -18.37 -18.82
CA LEU A 746 -3.74 -19.41 -19.30
C LEU A 746 -3.45 -19.27 -20.79
N SER A 747 -2.17 -19.33 -21.15
CA SER A 747 -1.71 -19.59 -22.51
C SER A 747 -0.94 -20.92 -22.55
N TRP A 748 -0.59 -21.37 -23.75
CA TRP A 748 0.02 -22.69 -23.95
C TRP A 748 1.36 -22.85 -23.24
N ASP A 749 2.21 -21.84 -23.28
CA ASP A 749 3.55 -21.86 -22.70
C ASP A 749 3.53 -21.56 -21.20
N LYS A 750 2.78 -20.53 -20.78
CA LYS A 750 2.73 -20.06 -19.38
C LYS A 750 1.43 -19.32 -19.03
N PRO A 751 1.10 -19.16 -17.74
CA PRO A 751 0.10 -18.17 -17.34
C PRO A 751 0.56 -16.75 -17.73
N ILE A 752 -0.36 -15.95 -18.26
CA ILE A 752 -0.18 -14.52 -18.51
C ILE A 752 -0.85 -13.77 -17.35
N ASN A 753 -0.05 -13.14 -16.50
CA ASN A 753 -0.57 -12.33 -15.39
C ASN A 753 -1.13 -11.00 -15.90
N ILE A 754 -1.86 -10.27 -15.03
CA ILE A 754 -2.52 -9.02 -15.40
C ILE A 754 -1.56 -7.93 -15.92
N GLN A 755 -0.35 -7.81 -15.37
CA GLN A 755 0.62 -6.81 -15.86
C GLN A 755 1.18 -7.17 -17.24
N GLN A 756 1.44 -8.45 -17.49
CA GLN A 756 1.86 -8.93 -18.82
C GLN A 756 0.72 -8.75 -19.83
N LEU A 757 -0.51 -9.09 -19.45
CA LEU A 757 -1.68 -8.91 -20.30
C LEU A 757 -1.90 -7.44 -20.64
N GLU A 758 -1.78 -6.54 -19.65
CA GLU A 758 -1.81 -5.10 -19.89
C GLU A 758 -0.71 -4.66 -20.86
N SER A 759 0.54 -5.10 -20.66
CA SER A 759 1.65 -4.76 -21.56
C SER A 759 1.33 -5.18 -22.99
N ILE A 760 0.85 -6.42 -23.18
CA ILE A 760 0.46 -6.99 -24.47
C ILE A 760 -0.65 -6.15 -25.14
N LEU A 761 -1.65 -5.72 -24.37
CA LEU A 761 -2.81 -4.98 -24.90
C LEU A 761 -2.50 -3.49 -25.10
N LYS A 762 -1.54 -2.91 -24.36
CA LYS A 762 -1.10 -1.51 -24.46
C LYS A 762 -0.06 -1.23 -25.55
N THR A 763 0.55 -2.24 -26.17
CA THR A 763 1.58 -2.08 -27.23
C THR A 763 1.14 -1.18 -28.40
N ARG A 764 -0.17 -0.89 -28.53
CA ARG A 764 -0.77 -0.01 -29.55
C ARG A 764 -0.73 1.51 -29.23
N ASN A 765 -0.40 1.92 -28.01
CA ASN A 765 -0.74 3.27 -27.49
C ASN A 765 0.19 4.45 -27.87
N ASN A 766 1.22 4.29 -28.72
CA ASN A 766 2.05 5.43 -29.11
C ASN A 766 1.35 6.40 -30.09
N ASP A 767 0.29 5.96 -30.78
CA ASP A 767 -0.60 6.81 -31.56
C ASP A 767 -2.04 6.61 -31.05
N GLN A 768 -2.70 7.69 -30.62
CA GLN A 768 -4.01 7.74 -29.95
C GLN A 768 -5.22 7.09 -30.70
N LYS A 769 -5.01 6.33 -31.79
CA LYS A 769 -6.07 5.92 -32.73
C LYS A 769 -6.58 4.49 -32.62
N GLN A 770 -6.02 3.59 -31.80
CA GLN A 770 -6.42 2.18 -31.85
C GLN A 770 -6.46 1.46 -30.49
N ALA A 771 -7.26 1.96 -29.54
CA ALA A 771 -7.64 1.19 -28.37
C ALA A 771 -8.42 -0.09 -28.76
N ILE A 772 -8.30 -1.15 -27.98
CA ILE A 772 -9.14 -2.36 -28.14
C ILE A 772 -10.60 -1.96 -27.88
N GLU A 773 -11.49 -2.30 -28.80
CA GLU A 773 -12.90 -1.93 -28.69
C GLU A 773 -13.69 -2.93 -27.84
N LEU A 774 -13.33 -4.20 -27.93
CA LEU A 774 -13.96 -5.25 -27.13
C LEU A 774 -12.96 -6.34 -26.74
N LEU A 775 -12.75 -6.52 -25.43
CA LEU A 775 -12.03 -7.65 -24.85
C LEU A 775 -13.06 -8.67 -24.34
N ILE A 776 -13.01 -9.92 -24.80
CA ILE A 776 -13.88 -11.01 -24.34
C ILE A 776 -13.05 -12.05 -23.61
N LEU A 777 -13.48 -12.40 -22.41
CA LEU A 777 -12.90 -13.43 -21.56
C LEU A 777 -13.95 -14.52 -21.30
N SER A 778 -13.92 -15.56 -22.13
CA SER A 778 -15.05 -16.51 -22.28
C SER A 778 -15.06 -17.66 -21.26
N ALA A 779 -13.90 -18.07 -20.74
CA ALA A 779 -13.79 -19.23 -19.84
C ALA A 779 -13.07 -18.91 -18.52
N CYS A 780 -13.22 -17.67 -18.03
CA CYS A 780 -12.57 -17.22 -16.81
C CYS A 780 -13.39 -17.57 -15.55
N GLU A 781 -12.67 -17.84 -14.47
CA GLU A 781 -13.19 -17.93 -13.12
C GLU A 781 -12.92 -16.60 -12.41
N THR A 782 -13.96 -15.87 -12.02
CA THR A 782 -13.79 -14.80 -11.05
C THR A 782 -13.73 -15.44 -9.65
N ALA A 783 -12.71 -15.09 -8.85
CA ALA A 783 -12.38 -15.77 -7.60
C ALA A 783 -13.59 -15.84 -6.67
N VAL A 784 -14.02 -17.07 -6.38
CA VAL A 784 -15.19 -17.35 -5.54
C VAL A 784 -14.91 -16.91 -4.11
N GLY A 785 -15.78 -16.08 -3.53
CA GLY A 785 -15.73 -15.67 -2.12
C GLY A 785 -14.93 -14.40 -1.85
N ASP A 786 -14.42 -13.73 -2.88
CA ASP A 786 -13.63 -12.52 -2.73
C ASP A 786 -14.44 -11.25 -3.06
N LYS A 787 -14.74 -10.46 -2.03
CA LYS A 787 -15.51 -9.21 -2.15
C LYS A 787 -14.90 -8.19 -3.13
N ARG A 788 -13.58 -8.24 -3.38
CA ARG A 788 -12.86 -7.33 -4.28
C ARG A 788 -12.50 -7.97 -5.63
N ALA A 789 -12.86 -9.23 -5.91
CA ALA A 789 -12.54 -9.83 -7.21
C ALA A 789 -13.14 -9.07 -8.41
N ALA A 790 -14.33 -8.47 -8.24
CA ALA A 790 -14.88 -7.58 -9.28
C ALA A 790 -14.07 -6.29 -9.50
N LEU A 791 -13.27 -5.81 -8.54
CA LEU A 791 -12.30 -4.74 -8.79
C LEU A 791 -11.14 -5.25 -9.65
N GLY A 792 -10.75 -6.52 -9.52
CA GLY A 792 -9.78 -7.16 -10.41
C GLY A 792 -10.26 -7.16 -11.87
N LEU A 793 -11.52 -7.54 -12.09
CA LEU A 793 -12.11 -7.56 -13.43
C LEU A 793 -12.38 -6.16 -14.00
N ALA A 794 -13.07 -5.29 -13.25
CA ALA A 794 -13.33 -3.91 -13.66
C ALA A 794 -12.03 -3.13 -13.85
N GLY A 795 -11.06 -3.36 -12.97
CA GLY A 795 -9.75 -2.76 -13.06
C GLY A 795 -8.94 -3.25 -14.24
N MET A 796 -9.02 -4.53 -14.62
CA MET A 796 -8.42 -5.02 -15.86
C MET A 796 -9.02 -4.29 -17.06
N ALA A 797 -10.35 -4.13 -17.12
CA ALA A 797 -11.01 -3.39 -18.19
C ALA A 797 -10.40 -1.97 -18.34
N VAL A 798 -10.24 -1.27 -17.22
CA VAL A 798 -9.62 0.07 -17.17
C VAL A 798 -8.14 0.04 -17.55
N ARG A 799 -7.35 -0.90 -17.02
CA ARG A 799 -5.89 -0.98 -17.29
C ARG A 799 -5.57 -1.35 -18.72
N THR A 800 -6.27 -2.32 -19.28
CA THR A 800 -6.03 -2.77 -20.65
C THR A 800 -6.39 -1.70 -21.69
N GLY A 801 -7.12 -0.66 -21.28
CA GLY A 801 -7.59 0.40 -22.17
C GLY A 801 -8.67 -0.08 -23.14
N ALA A 802 -9.23 -1.27 -22.91
CA ALA A 802 -10.33 -1.79 -23.70
C ALA A 802 -11.58 -0.93 -23.44
N ARG A 803 -12.23 -0.45 -24.50
CA ARG A 803 -13.46 0.37 -24.36
C ARG A 803 -14.61 -0.42 -23.76
N SER A 804 -14.68 -1.70 -24.08
CA SER A 804 -15.66 -2.64 -23.56
C SER A 804 -14.95 -3.94 -23.18
N THR A 805 -15.39 -4.57 -22.10
CA THR A 805 -14.94 -5.90 -21.68
C THR A 805 -16.15 -6.78 -21.39
N LEU A 806 -16.23 -7.95 -22.01
CA LEU A 806 -17.22 -8.98 -21.71
C LEU A 806 -16.54 -10.11 -20.94
N ALA A 807 -16.99 -10.36 -19.72
CA ALA A 807 -16.36 -11.36 -18.84
C ALA A 807 -17.37 -12.02 -17.91
N THR A 808 -16.93 -13.06 -17.20
CA THR A 808 -17.78 -13.96 -16.42
C THR A 808 -17.65 -13.73 -14.91
N LEU A 809 -18.77 -13.65 -14.19
CA LEU A 809 -18.84 -13.56 -12.72
C LEU A 809 -18.49 -14.88 -12.00
N TRP A 810 -18.59 -16.02 -12.68
CA TRP A 810 -18.25 -17.35 -12.16
C TRP A 810 -17.81 -18.29 -13.29
N SER A 811 -17.26 -19.44 -12.91
CA SER A 811 -16.88 -20.52 -13.84
C SER A 811 -18.09 -21.02 -14.63
N VAL A 812 -18.06 -20.86 -15.96
CA VAL A 812 -19.16 -21.21 -16.87
C VAL A 812 -19.04 -22.64 -17.39
N ASN A 813 -20.17 -23.20 -17.83
CA ASN A 813 -20.14 -24.47 -18.54
C ASN A 813 -19.68 -24.24 -20.00
N ASP A 814 -18.62 -24.93 -20.38
CA ASP A 814 -17.95 -24.82 -21.68
C ASP A 814 -18.90 -24.94 -22.90
N ASP A 815 -19.80 -25.93 -22.91
CA ASP A 815 -20.79 -26.10 -24.00
C ASP A 815 -21.76 -24.90 -24.09
N SER A 816 -22.31 -24.45 -22.95
CA SER A 816 -23.16 -23.25 -22.93
C SER A 816 -22.40 -21.98 -23.33
N ALA A 817 -21.12 -21.86 -22.95
CA ALA A 817 -20.28 -20.72 -23.29
C ALA A 817 -20.06 -20.62 -24.80
N ALA A 818 -19.70 -21.73 -25.45
CA ALA A 818 -19.54 -21.79 -26.90
C ALA A 818 -20.83 -21.37 -27.64
N LYS A 819 -22.00 -21.86 -27.19
CA LYS A 819 -23.30 -21.48 -27.77
C LYS A 819 -23.62 -20.00 -27.56
N LEU A 820 -23.38 -19.47 -26.36
CA LEU A 820 -23.61 -18.06 -26.07
C LEU A 820 -22.72 -17.18 -26.93
N MET A 821 -21.43 -17.49 -27.04
CA MET A 821 -20.49 -16.70 -27.83
C MET A 821 -20.75 -16.78 -29.33
N GLY A 822 -21.15 -17.95 -29.85
CA GLY A 822 -21.59 -18.08 -31.23
C GLY A 822 -22.77 -17.15 -31.54
N ASN A 823 -23.82 -17.16 -30.70
CA ASN A 823 -24.96 -16.26 -30.85
C ASN A 823 -24.57 -14.80 -30.65
N PHE A 824 -23.73 -14.49 -29.66
CA PHE A 824 -23.24 -13.14 -29.40
C PHE A 824 -22.56 -12.55 -30.64
N TYR A 825 -21.63 -13.28 -31.28
CA TYR A 825 -20.95 -12.78 -32.48
C TYR A 825 -21.88 -12.69 -33.70
N GLN A 826 -22.87 -13.56 -33.82
CA GLN A 826 -23.90 -13.42 -34.86
C GLN A 826 -24.71 -12.12 -34.69
N GLN A 827 -25.06 -11.79 -33.45
CA GLN A 827 -25.76 -10.55 -33.12
C GLN A 827 -24.83 -9.34 -33.26
N LEU A 828 -23.57 -9.46 -32.84
CA LEU A 828 -22.57 -8.39 -32.96
C LEU A 828 -22.25 -8.04 -34.41
N ALA A 829 -22.26 -9.03 -35.31
CA ALA A 829 -22.12 -8.82 -36.76
C ALA A 829 -23.27 -7.97 -37.34
N ASN A 830 -24.43 -7.93 -36.68
CA ASN A 830 -25.47 -6.97 -36.97
C ASN A 830 -25.13 -5.62 -36.33
N GLN A 831 -24.39 -4.78 -37.07
CA GLN A 831 -23.95 -3.47 -36.61
C GLN A 831 -25.08 -2.47 -36.28
N GLN A 832 -26.37 -2.83 -36.45
CA GLN A 832 -27.51 -1.98 -36.10
C GLN A 832 -27.93 -2.06 -34.63
N ILE A 833 -27.39 -3.01 -33.86
CA ILE A 833 -27.67 -3.14 -32.44
C ILE A 833 -26.45 -2.75 -31.60
N THR A 834 -26.67 -2.47 -30.32
CA THR A 834 -25.60 -2.13 -29.37
C THR A 834 -24.89 -3.38 -28.86
N LYS A 835 -23.69 -3.23 -28.28
CA LYS A 835 -22.99 -4.36 -27.61
C LYS A 835 -23.85 -4.96 -26.50
N ALA A 836 -24.54 -4.14 -25.71
CA ALA A 836 -25.43 -4.62 -24.65
C ALA A 836 -26.59 -5.45 -25.20
N GLU A 837 -27.19 -5.02 -26.32
CA GLU A 837 -28.27 -5.78 -26.96
C GLU A 837 -27.77 -7.09 -27.56
N ALA A 838 -26.57 -7.12 -28.14
CA ALA A 838 -25.97 -8.36 -28.61
C ALA A 838 -25.76 -9.38 -27.48
N VAL A 839 -25.29 -8.92 -26.30
CA VAL A 839 -25.17 -9.77 -25.11
C VAL A 839 -26.53 -10.26 -24.63
N ARG A 840 -27.53 -9.36 -24.55
CA ARG A 840 -28.90 -9.71 -24.16
C ARG A 840 -29.49 -10.79 -25.07
N GLN A 841 -29.41 -10.62 -26.38
CA GLN A 841 -29.95 -11.60 -27.34
C GLN A 841 -29.26 -12.97 -27.20
N ALA A 842 -27.94 -12.98 -26.97
CA ALA A 842 -27.22 -14.21 -26.70
C ALA A 842 -27.69 -14.88 -25.40
N GLN A 843 -27.92 -14.11 -24.33
CA GLN A 843 -28.45 -14.63 -23.05
C GLN A 843 -29.87 -15.17 -23.19
N LEU A 844 -30.76 -14.46 -23.89
CA LEU A 844 -32.13 -14.90 -24.15
C LEU A 844 -32.17 -16.20 -24.96
N SER A 845 -31.27 -16.36 -25.95
CA SER A 845 -31.19 -17.60 -26.73
C SER A 845 -30.90 -18.84 -25.88
N LEU A 846 -30.15 -18.69 -24.78
CA LEU A 846 -29.91 -19.76 -23.80
C LEU A 846 -31.08 -19.91 -22.83
N LEU A 847 -31.69 -18.81 -22.40
CA LEU A 847 -32.86 -18.83 -21.52
C LEU A 847 -34.04 -19.59 -22.16
N ASP A 848 -34.24 -19.42 -23.47
CA ASP A 848 -35.27 -20.10 -24.27
C ASP A 848 -34.97 -21.58 -24.50
N ASN A 849 -33.72 -22.00 -24.30
CA ASN A 849 -33.33 -23.40 -24.41
C ASN A 849 -33.67 -24.16 -23.11
N PRO A 850 -34.50 -25.23 -23.15
CA PRO A 850 -34.86 -26.00 -21.96
C PRO A 850 -33.67 -26.55 -21.16
N SER A 851 -32.54 -26.83 -21.83
CA SER A 851 -31.33 -27.35 -21.20
C SER A 851 -30.52 -26.27 -20.47
N TYR A 852 -30.70 -24.99 -20.84
CA TYR A 852 -29.92 -23.86 -20.31
C TYR A 852 -30.76 -22.78 -19.62
N LYS A 853 -32.06 -23.04 -19.38
CA LYS A 853 -32.99 -22.10 -18.72
C LYS A 853 -32.49 -21.59 -17.36
N HIS A 854 -31.66 -22.35 -16.65
CA HIS A 854 -31.11 -21.92 -15.36
C HIS A 854 -30.10 -20.75 -15.53
N PRO A 855 -30.22 -19.64 -14.77
CA PRO A 855 -29.34 -18.47 -14.89
C PRO A 855 -27.85 -18.73 -14.83
N PHE A 856 -27.42 -19.76 -14.08
CA PHE A 856 -26.05 -20.31 -14.15
C PHE A 856 -25.41 -20.30 -15.55
N TYR A 857 -26.17 -20.66 -16.60
CA TYR A 857 -25.65 -20.83 -17.95
C TYR A 857 -25.51 -19.53 -18.76
N TRP A 858 -26.31 -18.50 -18.46
CA TRP A 858 -26.39 -17.29 -19.28
C TRP A 858 -26.08 -16.00 -18.50
N ALA A 859 -26.41 -15.94 -17.21
CA ALA A 859 -26.28 -14.74 -16.39
C ALA A 859 -24.86 -14.45 -15.89
N ALA A 860 -23.90 -15.35 -16.17
CA ALA A 860 -22.51 -15.18 -15.77
C ALA A 860 -21.86 -13.99 -16.49
N TYR A 861 -22.25 -13.73 -17.73
CA TYR A 861 -21.64 -12.73 -18.59
C TYR A 861 -22.11 -11.32 -18.23
N ILE A 862 -21.13 -10.44 -17.98
CA ILE A 862 -21.34 -9.02 -17.74
C ILE A 862 -20.56 -8.19 -18.76
N LEU A 863 -21.23 -7.19 -19.32
CA LEU A 863 -20.61 -6.20 -20.19
C LEU A 863 -20.15 -5.02 -19.34
N LEU A 864 -18.84 -4.81 -19.27
CA LEU A 864 -18.20 -3.71 -18.59
C LEU A 864 -17.76 -2.63 -19.58
N GLY A 865 -18.05 -1.38 -19.27
CA GLY A 865 -17.58 -0.21 -20.01
C GLY A 865 -18.59 0.32 -21.03
N ASN A 866 -18.11 0.70 -22.22
CA ASN A 866 -18.97 1.24 -23.27
C ASN A 866 -19.97 0.18 -23.77
N TRP A 867 -21.26 0.46 -23.70
CA TRP A 867 -22.31 -0.48 -24.08
C TRP A 867 -22.85 -0.30 -25.50
N LEU A 868 -22.49 0.79 -26.19
CA LEU A 868 -22.93 1.13 -27.54
C LEU A 868 -22.32 0.26 -28.63
#